data_AF-A0A6J0BYP0-F1
#
_entry.id   AF-A0A6J0BYP0-F1
#
_cell.length_a   1.000
_cell.length_b   1.000
_cell.length_c   1.000
_cell.angle_alpha   90.00
_cell.angle_beta   90.00
_cell.angle_gamma   90.00
#
_symmetry.space_group_name_H-M   'P 1'
#
loop_
_entity.id
_entity.type
_entity.pdbx_description
1 polymer ?
#
loop_
_entity_poly.entity_id
_entity_poly.type
_entity_poly.pdbx_seq_one_letter_code
_entity_poly.pdbx_strand_id
1 'polypeptide(L)'
;MATSKDRKRKNNEKTTKHLSIFYGKTWIIILAIFLAPLHHIHVSTLFENDRHFSHLSEVEREMSFRTEMGMYYSYYKTIVESETFSEGLHKIRHDNLTEYPNTINAIKKFNLFPEVAIGLLYHNFKWLGLIPARLCWQIERGEGLSPVTSCEGLGEPIYFYLEVVWYCASATVAVLFLYAVNLSDSIYGGLIAVALFFYNHNDCTRVQWTPPLRENFAYPILLCQMFNVTAILRQYTKNRKIIWNDIYQDTPSRDMVMCTLLSLLCWQFSQFVFATQLFALLILKWLKIIPNELYLKLCLIHAVPVTIFIFWTQSNLLLCSLYTCMLIASTICSILSTKLPRTIALPLDVVSTIFGMQFLKFFLLNSDDDAHIFDILLSKFTNYKTFHTMLYTCSSEFDFLGYDTYEAIVKTFLLPTVIMSGVLVLYYWYRCFNTDGFPNCIEMDVAYNVLQTGAFVIMAILIMRLKLFMTPHLCIMASLVTSKRYLEKVEIRNPNIRASLLVLLFACMSYTGVQRLYEEHGFVGEYSNIEQEQLLDWIQKNTPSNAVFAGKMSLMANIMLSTRRPIVNNPYYEDKEMRDRTLKVYEIFSRKDVSTVYESLMEMKVDYVVMEETYCYDAGNPKLGCKITDLWDMVDKRNQRRPSVCPILCRGNSYPFRRVFVNGRYIVLRLERSMSVELKPKITEHYQF
;
A
#
# COMPACT_ATOMS: atom_id res chain seq x y z
N MET A 1 -17.02 -24.80 -56.72
CA MET A 1 -15.68 -25.23 -56.26
C MET A 1 -14.74 -24.04 -56.34
N ALA A 2 -14.21 -23.55 -55.20
CA ALA A 2 -13.19 -22.49 -55.23
C ALA A 2 -11.88 -23.06 -55.80
N THR A 3 -11.24 -22.35 -56.74
CA THR A 3 -10.03 -22.82 -57.42
C THR A 3 -8.86 -22.97 -56.44
N SER A 4 -7.94 -23.91 -56.71
CA SER A 4 -6.72 -24.16 -55.91
C SER A 4 -5.88 -22.89 -55.66
N LYS A 5 -5.91 -21.95 -56.63
CA LYS A 5 -5.22 -20.65 -56.58
C LYS A 5 -5.83 -19.70 -55.54
N ASP A 6 -7.16 -19.68 -55.41
CA ASP A 6 -7.87 -18.88 -54.40
C ASP A 6 -7.66 -19.41 -52.98
N ARG A 7 -7.54 -20.74 -52.80
CA ARG A 7 -7.18 -21.35 -51.51
C ARG A 7 -5.75 -21.00 -51.10
N LYS A 8 -4.78 -21.05 -52.02
CA LYS A 8 -3.39 -20.63 -51.74
C LYS A 8 -3.28 -19.15 -51.40
N ARG A 9 -3.99 -18.26 -52.12
CA ARG A 9 -4.01 -16.82 -51.85
C ARG A 9 -4.63 -16.49 -50.48
N LYS A 10 -5.77 -17.09 -50.14
CA LYS A 10 -6.41 -16.94 -48.82
C LYS A 10 -5.55 -17.50 -47.67
N ASN A 11 -4.83 -18.59 -47.89
CA ASN A 11 -3.90 -19.12 -46.89
C ASN A 11 -2.70 -18.20 -46.70
N ASN A 12 -2.10 -17.68 -47.78
CA ASN A 12 -1.01 -16.70 -47.68
C ASN A 12 -1.48 -15.42 -46.96
N GLU A 13 -2.64 -14.84 -47.29
CA GLU A 13 -3.17 -13.65 -46.59
C GLU A 13 -3.45 -13.90 -45.10
N LYS A 14 -3.89 -15.11 -44.72
CA LYS A 14 -4.05 -15.51 -43.32
C LYS A 14 -2.70 -15.65 -42.61
N THR A 15 -1.72 -16.28 -43.25
CA THR A 15 -0.36 -16.43 -42.70
C THR A 15 0.33 -15.08 -42.55
N THR A 16 0.21 -14.18 -43.53
CA THR A 16 0.78 -12.82 -43.46
C THR A 16 0.11 -11.98 -42.36
N LYS A 17 -1.22 -12.08 -42.18
CA LYS A 17 -1.91 -11.43 -41.05
C LYS A 17 -1.49 -12.00 -39.69
N HIS A 18 -1.30 -13.31 -39.60
CA HIS A 18 -0.81 -13.94 -38.37
C HIS A 18 0.62 -13.51 -38.04
N LEU A 19 1.49 -13.44 -39.06
CA LEU A 19 2.86 -12.94 -38.94
C LEU A 19 2.90 -11.48 -38.50
N SER A 20 2.08 -10.59 -39.10
CA SER A 20 2.04 -9.18 -38.73
C SER A 20 1.52 -8.93 -37.31
N ILE A 21 0.56 -9.75 -36.85
CA ILE A 21 0.04 -9.68 -35.47
C ILE A 21 1.11 -10.18 -34.48
N PHE A 22 1.87 -11.22 -34.84
CA PHE A 22 2.95 -11.76 -34.03
C PHE A 22 4.13 -10.77 -33.91
N TYR A 23 4.55 -10.17 -35.02
CA TYR A 23 5.56 -9.10 -35.02
C TYR A 23 5.08 -7.86 -34.23
N GLY A 24 3.81 -7.47 -34.38
CA GLY A 24 3.26 -6.36 -33.60
C GLY A 24 3.29 -6.60 -32.08
N LYS A 25 2.95 -7.81 -31.62
CA LYS A 25 2.97 -8.17 -30.20
C LYS A 25 4.40 -8.25 -29.62
N THR A 26 5.35 -8.75 -30.39
CA THR A 26 6.76 -8.83 -29.95
C THR A 26 7.38 -7.45 -29.81
N TRP A 27 7.12 -6.52 -30.75
CA TRP A 27 7.54 -5.12 -30.62
C TRP A 27 6.96 -4.41 -29.39
N ILE A 28 5.70 -4.68 -29.04
CA ILE A 28 5.07 -4.12 -27.83
C ILE A 28 5.80 -4.58 -26.56
N ILE A 29 6.17 -5.87 -26.49
CA ILE A 29 6.90 -6.42 -25.34
C ILE A 29 8.31 -5.83 -25.25
N ILE A 30 9.01 -5.69 -26.38
CA ILE A 30 10.35 -5.08 -26.42
C ILE A 30 10.29 -3.62 -25.92
N LEU A 31 9.29 -2.85 -26.35
CA LEU A 31 9.09 -1.48 -25.86
C LEU A 31 8.80 -1.44 -24.35
N ALA A 32 7.99 -2.37 -23.82
CA ALA A 32 7.74 -2.45 -22.39
C ALA A 32 9.03 -2.72 -21.59
N ILE A 33 9.87 -3.63 -22.08
CA ILE A 33 11.17 -3.95 -21.48
C ILE A 33 12.13 -2.76 -21.55
N PHE A 34 12.08 -1.97 -22.63
CA PHE A 34 12.92 -0.78 -22.78
C PHE A 34 12.48 0.38 -21.86
N LEU A 35 11.18 0.54 -21.61
CA LEU A 35 10.65 1.60 -20.75
C LEU A 35 10.82 1.30 -19.25
N ALA A 36 10.89 0.02 -18.85
CA ALA A 36 10.98 -0.36 -17.45
C ALA A 36 12.22 0.21 -16.71
N PRO A 37 13.46 0.14 -17.26
CA PRO A 37 14.64 0.70 -16.62
C PRO A 37 14.58 2.20 -16.40
N LEU A 38 13.83 2.96 -17.21
CA LEU A 38 13.70 4.40 -17.04
C LEU A 38 13.11 4.76 -15.67
N HIS A 39 12.15 3.97 -15.20
CA HIS A 39 11.53 4.19 -13.90
C HIS A 39 12.48 3.81 -12.75
N HIS A 40 13.26 2.74 -12.91
CA HIS A 40 14.30 2.36 -11.94
C HIS A 40 15.33 3.48 -11.77
N ILE A 41 15.86 4.01 -12.88
CA ILE A 41 16.83 5.12 -12.85
C ILE A 41 16.18 6.36 -12.24
N HIS A 42 14.97 6.72 -12.66
CA HIS A 42 14.28 7.90 -12.14
C HIS A 42 14.09 7.84 -10.63
N VAL A 43 13.51 6.74 -10.11
CA VAL A 43 13.21 6.61 -8.69
C VAL A 43 14.49 6.51 -7.84
N SER A 44 15.50 5.77 -8.30
CA SER A 44 16.78 5.68 -7.58
C SER A 44 17.48 7.04 -7.52
N THR A 45 17.46 7.82 -8.60
CA THR A 45 18.01 9.19 -8.58
C THR A 45 17.24 10.13 -7.66
N LEU A 46 15.91 10.07 -7.63
CA LEU A 46 15.12 10.89 -6.72
C LEU A 46 15.34 10.49 -5.25
N PHE A 47 15.48 9.19 -4.97
CA PHE A 47 15.82 8.70 -3.64
C PHE A 47 17.19 9.20 -3.16
N GLU A 48 18.19 9.15 -4.05
CA GLU A 48 19.53 9.63 -3.76
C GLU A 48 19.55 11.15 -3.55
N ASN A 49 18.89 11.90 -4.43
CA ASN A 49 18.80 13.36 -4.35
C ASN A 49 18.06 13.84 -3.09
N ASP A 50 17.04 13.12 -2.60
CA ASP A 50 16.26 13.53 -1.41
C ASP A 50 17.03 13.37 -0.09
N ARG A 51 17.88 12.34 0.00
CA ARG A 51 18.50 11.92 1.29
C ARG A 51 20.00 12.02 1.33
N HIS A 52 20.65 12.09 0.16
CA HIS A 52 22.08 11.88 0.01
C HIS A 52 22.52 10.53 0.62
N PHE A 53 21.78 9.47 0.25
CA PHE A 53 21.78 8.17 0.92
C PHE A 53 23.14 7.45 0.87
N SER A 54 23.88 7.65 -0.21
CA SER A 54 25.28 7.25 -0.39
C SER A 54 26.18 7.73 0.75
N HIS A 55 25.97 8.97 1.19
CA HIS A 55 26.80 9.61 2.20
C HIS A 55 26.44 9.26 3.65
N LEU A 56 25.33 8.57 3.87
CA LEU A 56 24.88 8.20 5.21
C LEU A 56 25.59 6.95 5.72
N SER A 57 25.85 6.93 7.03
CA SER A 57 26.27 5.71 7.73
C SER A 57 25.17 4.66 7.80
N GLU A 58 25.52 3.42 8.15
CA GLU A 58 24.55 2.33 8.31
C GLU A 58 23.42 2.71 9.28
N VAL A 59 23.76 3.27 10.45
CA VAL A 59 22.77 3.70 11.46
C VAL A 59 21.91 4.85 10.93
N GLU A 60 22.49 5.82 10.23
CA GLU A 60 21.72 6.93 9.62
C GLU A 60 20.75 6.45 8.55
N ARG A 61 21.16 5.50 7.71
CA ARG A 61 20.29 4.87 6.72
C ARG A 61 19.12 4.17 7.39
N GLU A 62 19.36 3.45 8.49
CA GLU A 62 18.31 2.79 9.26
C GLU A 62 17.36 3.77 9.92
N MET A 63 17.87 4.87 10.47
CA MET A 63 17.05 5.94 11.04
C MET A 63 16.12 6.60 10.01
N SER A 64 16.52 6.61 8.73
CA SER A 64 15.69 7.15 7.64
C SER A 64 14.42 6.32 7.40
N PHE A 65 14.41 5.04 7.79
CA PHE A 65 13.26 4.16 7.66
C PHE A 65 12.33 4.25 8.88
N ARG A 66 11.43 5.23 8.85
CA ARG A 66 10.47 5.47 9.95
C ARG A 66 9.28 4.50 9.90
N THR A 67 8.59 4.36 11.04
CA THR A 67 7.31 3.63 11.18
C THR A 67 7.38 2.20 10.63
N GLU A 68 6.49 1.83 9.71
CA GLU A 68 6.39 0.49 9.14
C GLU A 68 7.62 0.13 8.31
N MET A 69 8.30 1.12 7.72
CA MET A 69 9.49 0.87 6.89
C MET A 69 10.61 0.25 7.70
N GLY A 70 10.90 0.83 8.88
CA GLY A 70 11.94 0.33 9.77
C GLY A 70 11.58 -1.05 10.34
N MET A 71 10.30 -1.27 10.62
CA MET A 71 9.78 -2.55 11.10
C MET A 71 9.89 -3.66 10.04
N TYR A 72 9.57 -3.40 8.77
CA TYR A 72 9.72 -4.41 7.72
C TYR A 72 11.19 -4.68 7.41
N TYR A 73 11.99 -3.63 7.32
CA TYR A 73 13.42 -3.77 7.07
C TYR A 73 14.12 -4.54 8.21
N SER A 74 13.72 -4.38 9.48
CA SER A 74 14.33 -5.12 10.60
C SER A 74 14.16 -6.64 10.50
N TYR A 75 13.04 -7.11 9.96
CA TYR A 75 12.84 -8.54 9.70
C TYR A 75 13.78 -9.03 8.61
N TYR A 76 13.86 -8.31 7.49
CA TYR A 76 14.81 -8.63 6.43
C TYR A 76 16.26 -8.66 6.94
N LYS A 77 16.67 -7.63 7.70
CA LYS A 77 17.99 -7.55 8.36
C LYS A 77 18.27 -8.77 9.24
N THR A 78 17.27 -9.21 10.01
CA THR A 78 17.38 -10.41 10.86
C THR A 78 17.60 -11.71 10.06
N ILE A 79 16.99 -11.85 8.88
CA ILE A 79 17.20 -13.02 8.00
C ILE A 79 18.61 -13.01 7.42
N VAL A 80 19.03 -11.85 6.91
CA VAL A 80 20.27 -11.71 6.14
C VAL A 80 21.52 -11.78 7.01
N GLU A 81 21.47 -11.23 8.22
CA GLU A 81 22.59 -11.31 9.16
C GLU A 81 22.74 -12.68 9.84
N SER A 82 21.70 -13.51 9.83
CA SER A 82 21.78 -14.86 10.35
C SER A 82 22.73 -15.72 9.51
N GLU A 83 23.40 -16.70 10.12
CA GLU A 83 24.37 -17.54 9.41
C GLU A 83 23.71 -18.37 8.30
N THR A 84 22.49 -18.83 8.56
CA THR A 84 21.68 -19.57 7.60
C THR A 84 20.28 -18.99 7.48
N PHE A 85 19.69 -19.12 6.29
CA PHE A 85 18.30 -18.71 6.04
C PHE A 85 17.31 -19.37 7.01
N SER A 86 17.51 -20.65 7.35
CA SER A 86 16.62 -21.39 8.27
C SER A 86 16.67 -20.83 9.69
N GLU A 87 17.83 -20.41 10.16
CA GLU A 87 17.98 -19.80 11.48
C GLU A 87 17.29 -18.43 11.53
N GLY A 88 17.48 -17.60 10.49
CA GLY A 88 16.80 -16.32 10.36
C GLY A 88 15.26 -16.47 10.33
N LEU A 89 14.78 -17.48 9.58
CA LEU A 89 13.35 -17.81 9.53
C LEU A 89 12.81 -18.27 10.89
N HIS A 90 13.60 -19.05 11.65
CA HIS A 90 13.24 -19.49 12.99
C HIS A 90 13.12 -18.32 13.97
N LYS A 91 14.04 -17.35 13.93
CA LYS A 91 14.01 -16.14 14.76
C LYS A 91 12.74 -15.30 14.55
N ILE A 92 12.32 -15.13 13.29
CA ILE A 92 11.12 -14.33 12.96
C ILE A 92 9.83 -15.10 13.24
N ARG A 93 9.86 -16.43 13.17
CA ARG A 93 8.71 -17.28 13.53
C ARG A 93 8.46 -17.32 15.03
N HIS A 94 9.49 -17.13 15.86
CA HIS A 94 9.42 -17.05 17.32
C HIS A 94 9.92 -15.69 17.80
N ASP A 95 9.33 -14.62 17.25
CA ASP A 95 9.77 -13.28 17.53
C ASP A 95 9.26 -12.83 18.91
N ASN A 96 10.20 -12.41 19.77
CA ASN A 96 9.96 -11.90 21.11
C ASN A 96 10.31 -10.40 21.25
N LEU A 97 10.74 -9.75 20.16
CA LEU A 97 11.18 -8.35 20.16
C LEU A 97 10.04 -7.40 19.83
N THR A 98 9.19 -7.74 18.86
CA THR A 98 8.20 -6.80 18.30
C THR A 98 6.99 -6.54 19.20
N GLU A 99 6.61 -7.52 20.03
CA GLU A 99 5.39 -7.47 20.86
C GLU A 99 5.63 -8.01 22.28
N TYR A 100 6.71 -7.57 22.93
CA TYR A 100 7.06 -8.03 24.27
C TYR A 100 5.91 -7.80 25.27
N PRO A 101 5.57 -8.77 26.15
CA PRO A 101 6.25 -10.04 26.44
C PRO A 101 5.80 -11.25 25.60
N ASN A 102 4.94 -11.05 24.60
CA ASN A 102 4.41 -12.14 23.80
C ASN A 102 5.46 -12.65 22.81
N THR A 103 5.36 -13.93 22.46
CA THR A 103 6.09 -14.51 21.33
C THR A 103 5.12 -14.69 20.18
N ILE A 104 5.44 -14.13 19.01
CA ILE A 104 4.55 -14.13 17.86
C ILE A 104 5.23 -14.72 16.62
N ASN A 105 4.39 -15.24 15.73
CA ASN A 105 4.82 -15.58 14.38
C ASN A 105 4.67 -14.35 13.48
N ALA A 106 5.74 -13.56 13.38
CA ALA A 106 5.75 -12.30 12.64
C ALA A 106 5.47 -12.50 11.14
N ILE A 107 5.88 -13.64 10.56
CA ILE A 107 5.67 -13.95 9.13
C ILE A 107 4.18 -13.95 8.79
N LYS A 108 3.38 -14.66 9.60
CA LYS A 108 1.93 -14.77 9.39
C LYS A 108 1.20 -13.50 9.78
N LYS A 109 1.60 -12.86 10.88
CA LYS A 109 0.88 -11.69 11.42
C LYS A 109 1.05 -10.45 10.54
N PHE A 110 2.25 -10.21 10.01
CA PHE A 110 2.58 -8.98 9.28
C PHE A 110 2.71 -9.16 7.76
N ASN A 111 2.38 -10.35 7.22
CA ASN A 111 2.53 -10.69 5.80
C ASN A 111 3.95 -10.43 5.26
N LEU A 112 4.97 -10.98 5.93
CA LEU A 112 6.39 -10.75 5.60
C LEU A 112 6.89 -11.55 4.38
N PHE A 113 6.00 -11.95 3.46
CA PHE A 113 6.39 -12.75 2.30
C PHE A 113 7.45 -12.06 1.42
N PRO A 114 7.34 -10.75 1.10
CA PRO A 114 8.38 -10.05 0.36
C PRO A 114 9.77 -10.12 1.03
N GLU A 115 9.90 -9.87 2.33
CA GLU A 115 11.20 -9.88 3.02
C GLU A 115 11.79 -11.28 3.11
N VAL A 116 10.95 -12.29 3.33
CA VAL A 116 11.38 -13.70 3.33
C VAL A 116 11.89 -14.09 1.94
N ALA A 117 11.20 -13.68 0.88
CA ALA A 117 11.64 -13.92 -0.49
C ALA A 117 12.96 -13.18 -0.81
N ILE A 118 13.08 -11.90 -0.45
CA ILE A 118 14.31 -11.11 -0.68
C ILE A 118 15.47 -11.65 0.16
N GLY A 119 15.23 -12.05 1.41
CA GLY A 119 16.23 -12.67 2.28
C GLY A 119 16.71 -14.01 1.74
N LEU A 120 15.81 -14.84 1.19
CA LEU A 120 16.16 -16.07 0.50
C LEU A 120 17.01 -15.79 -0.75
N LEU A 121 16.63 -14.80 -1.56
CA LEU A 121 17.42 -14.39 -2.72
C LEU A 121 18.83 -13.97 -2.28
N TYR A 122 18.96 -13.10 -1.28
CA TYR A 122 20.24 -12.64 -0.77
C TYR A 122 21.16 -13.79 -0.34
N HIS A 123 20.64 -14.75 0.44
CA HIS A 123 21.40 -15.94 0.86
C HIS A 123 21.86 -16.78 -0.34
N ASN A 124 21.02 -16.95 -1.36
CA ASN A 124 21.39 -17.67 -2.58
C ASN A 124 22.47 -16.92 -3.39
N PHE A 125 22.33 -15.60 -3.56
CA PHE A 125 23.34 -14.78 -4.25
C PHE A 125 24.68 -14.79 -3.50
N LYS A 126 24.65 -14.75 -2.16
CA LYS A 126 25.83 -14.86 -1.29
C LYS A 126 26.49 -16.22 -1.44
N TRP A 127 25.71 -17.31 -1.42
CA TRP A 127 26.20 -18.67 -1.59
C TRP A 127 26.82 -18.90 -2.97
N LEU A 128 26.24 -18.31 -4.02
CA LEU A 128 26.77 -18.36 -5.39
C LEU A 128 28.01 -17.48 -5.62
N GLY A 129 28.41 -16.66 -4.64
CA GLY A 129 29.52 -15.72 -4.80
C GLY A 129 29.26 -14.60 -5.82
N LEU A 130 27.98 -14.33 -6.12
CA LEU A 130 27.57 -13.31 -7.11
C LEU A 130 27.44 -11.91 -6.50
N ILE A 131 27.61 -11.79 -5.19
CA ILE A 131 27.55 -10.51 -4.49
C ILE A 131 28.91 -9.80 -4.65
N PRO A 132 28.95 -8.64 -5.33
CA PRO A 132 30.18 -7.85 -5.44
C PRO A 132 30.65 -7.36 -4.07
N ALA A 133 31.96 -7.13 -3.95
CA ALA A 133 32.55 -6.59 -2.73
C ALA A 133 31.98 -5.20 -2.39
N ARG A 134 31.72 -4.96 -1.11
CA ARG A 134 31.32 -3.65 -0.60
C ARG A 134 32.46 -2.63 -0.77
N LEU A 135 32.13 -1.45 -1.28
CA LEU A 135 33.05 -0.33 -1.38
C LEU A 135 32.81 0.57 -0.16
N CYS A 136 33.81 0.73 0.69
CA CYS A 136 33.68 1.52 1.91
C CYS A 136 34.63 2.72 1.88
N TRP A 137 34.15 3.87 2.32
CA TRP A 137 34.94 5.08 2.52
C TRP A 137 34.56 5.78 3.82
N GLN A 138 35.43 6.66 4.31
CA GLN A 138 35.15 7.52 5.45
C GLN A 138 34.69 8.88 4.96
N ILE A 139 33.62 9.38 5.57
CA ILE A 139 33.03 10.67 5.24
C ILE A 139 33.15 11.58 6.47
N GLU A 140 33.64 12.79 6.24
CA GLU A 140 33.65 13.86 7.24
C GLU A 140 32.29 14.56 7.24
N ARG A 141 31.59 14.56 8.38
CA ARG A 141 30.22 15.10 8.52
C ARG A 141 30.17 16.59 8.85
N GLY A 142 31.29 17.32 8.72
CA GLY A 142 31.41 18.73 9.09
C GLY A 142 31.94 18.97 10.52
N GLU A 143 31.91 20.22 10.98
CA GLU A 143 32.53 20.63 12.25
C GLU A 143 31.81 20.03 13.47
N GLY A 144 32.56 19.30 14.31
CA GLY A 144 32.09 18.80 15.61
C GLY A 144 31.48 17.40 15.60
N LEU A 145 31.38 16.72 14.44
CA LEU A 145 30.89 15.34 14.33
C LEU A 145 32.03 14.38 13.98
N SER A 146 32.02 13.19 14.57
CA SER A 146 33.01 12.15 14.23
C SER A 146 32.83 11.66 12.79
N PRO A 147 33.92 11.38 12.06
CA PRO A 147 33.83 10.81 10.73
C PRO A 147 33.17 9.44 10.80
N VAL A 148 32.41 9.08 9.76
CA VAL A 148 31.70 7.79 9.71
C VAL A 148 32.07 7.00 8.46
N THR A 149 32.13 5.69 8.63
CA THR A 149 32.34 4.75 7.53
C THR A 149 31.01 4.50 6.81
N SER A 150 30.93 4.87 5.55
CA SER A 150 29.85 4.50 4.65
C SER A 150 30.32 3.38 3.72
N CYS A 151 29.52 2.32 3.61
CA CYS A 151 29.74 1.21 2.68
C CYS A 151 28.63 1.15 1.65
N GLU A 152 28.97 0.93 0.39
CA GLU A 152 28.03 0.85 -0.72
C GLU A 152 28.15 -0.43 -1.53
N GLY A 153 27.08 -0.71 -2.27
CA GLY A 153 26.97 -1.80 -3.22
C GLY A 153 26.01 -2.90 -2.76
N LEU A 154 25.77 -3.86 -3.66
CA LEU A 154 24.85 -4.98 -3.44
C LEU A 154 25.27 -5.91 -2.28
N GLY A 155 26.51 -5.79 -1.79
CA GLY A 155 26.98 -6.50 -0.61
C GLY A 155 26.47 -5.93 0.72
N GLU A 156 25.90 -4.73 0.70
CA GLU A 156 25.24 -4.14 1.86
C GLU A 156 23.74 -4.47 1.81
N PRO A 157 23.15 -5.07 2.87
CA PRO A 157 21.77 -5.56 2.84
C PRO A 157 20.74 -4.49 2.46
N ILE A 158 20.92 -3.26 2.92
CA ILE A 158 20.03 -2.12 2.61
C ILE A 158 19.93 -1.90 1.10
N TYR A 159 21.07 -1.83 0.40
CA TYR A 159 21.09 -1.57 -1.04
C TYR A 159 20.48 -2.74 -1.82
N PHE A 160 20.78 -3.98 -1.43
CA PHE A 160 20.15 -5.15 -2.07
C PHE A 160 18.62 -5.12 -1.93
N TYR A 161 18.12 -4.76 -0.74
CA TYR A 161 16.69 -4.62 -0.51
C TYR A 161 16.06 -3.52 -1.39
N LEU A 162 16.67 -2.34 -1.42
CA LEU A 162 16.20 -1.22 -2.24
C LEU A 162 16.20 -1.54 -3.73
N GLU A 163 17.22 -2.23 -4.24
CA GLU A 163 17.28 -2.65 -5.64
C GLU A 163 16.11 -3.55 -6.05
N VAL A 164 15.71 -4.49 -5.20
CA VAL A 164 14.53 -5.32 -5.47
C VAL A 164 13.25 -4.46 -5.50
N VAL A 165 13.13 -3.47 -4.62
CA VAL A 165 12.00 -2.51 -4.65
C VAL A 165 12.00 -1.71 -5.96
N TRP A 166 13.16 -1.24 -6.42
CA TRP A 166 13.28 -0.52 -7.69
C TRP A 166 12.94 -1.40 -8.90
N TYR A 167 13.28 -2.69 -8.87
CA TYR A 167 12.83 -3.64 -9.89
C TYR A 167 11.31 -3.83 -9.86
N CYS A 168 10.68 -3.94 -8.67
CA CYS A 168 9.22 -3.95 -8.56
C CYS A 168 8.59 -2.66 -9.12
N ALA A 169 9.20 -1.51 -8.84
CA ALA A 169 8.79 -0.23 -9.42
C ALA A 169 8.93 -0.25 -10.95
N SER A 170 10.01 -0.78 -11.52
CA SER A 170 10.18 -0.89 -12.98
C SER A 170 9.07 -1.72 -13.64
N ALA A 171 8.62 -2.78 -12.96
CA ALA A 171 7.53 -3.63 -13.43
C ALA A 171 6.19 -2.89 -13.50
N THR A 172 5.95 -1.85 -12.67
CA THR A 172 4.70 -1.07 -12.72
C THR A 172 4.56 -0.36 -14.06
N VAL A 173 5.61 0.30 -14.55
CA VAL A 173 5.61 1.01 -15.83
C VAL A 173 5.48 0.04 -17.00
N ALA A 174 6.14 -1.11 -16.94
CA ALA A 174 6.01 -2.15 -17.96
C ALA A 174 4.56 -2.65 -18.08
N VAL A 175 3.93 -2.99 -16.94
CA VAL A 175 2.55 -3.47 -16.92
C VAL A 175 1.57 -2.35 -17.31
N LEU A 176 1.80 -1.12 -16.86
CA LEU A 176 0.98 0.05 -17.21
C LEU A 176 0.99 0.30 -18.73
N PHE A 177 2.16 0.21 -19.36
CA PHE A 177 2.29 0.31 -20.82
C PHE A 177 1.50 -0.79 -21.54
N LEU A 178 1.68 -2.06 -21.14
CA LEU A 178 0.96 -3.19 -21.73
C LEU A 178 -0.56 -3.06 -21.55
N TYR A 179 -0.99 -2.58 -20.39
CA TYR A 179 -2.39 -2.36 -20.08
C TYR A 179 -2.99 -1.26 -20.97
N ALA A 180 -2.35 -0.10 -21.03
CA ALA A 180 -2.79 1.01 -21.88
C ALA A 180 -2.83 0.64 -23.38
N VAL A 181 -1.84 -0.11 -23.88
CA VAL A 181 -1.83 -0.59 -25.28
C VAL A 181 -2.98 -1.57 -25.54
N ASN A 182 -3.27 -2.49 -24.61
CA ASN A 182 -4.38 -3.42 -24.77
C ASN A 182 -5.74 -2.73 -24.74
N LEU A 183 -5.90 -1.70 -23.91
CA LEU A 183 -7.16 -0.96 -23.79
C LEU A 183 -7.40 -0.05 -25.02
N SER A 184 -6.36 0.65 -25.50
CA SER A 184 -6.46 1.60 -26.61
C SER A 184 -6.24 1.01 -28.01
N ASP A 185 -5.73 -0.23 -28.12
CA ASP A 185 -5.24 -0.83 -29.38
C ASP A 185 -4.18 0.01 -30.11
N SER A 186 -3.44 0.83 -29.38
CA SER A 186 -2.48 1.79 -29.94
C SER A 186 -1.21 1.84 -29.11
N ILE A 187 -0.06 1.73 -29.78
CA ILE A 187 1.27 1.91 -29.14
C ILE A 187 1.40 3.34 -28.60
N TYR A 188 0.87 4.32 -29.34
CA TYR A 188 0.87 5.73 -28.91
C TYR A 188 0.05 5.93 -27.63
N GLY A 189 -1.01 5.17 -27.42
CA GLY A 189 -1.78 5.20 -26.17
C GLY A 189 -0.97 4.73 -24.97
N GLY A 190 -0.15 3.69 -25.16
CA GLY A 190 0.81 3.24 -24.16
C GLY A 190 1.85 4.30 -23.83
N LEU A 191 2.45 4.92 -24.84
CA LEU A 191 3.46 5.98 -24.64
C LEU A 191 2.88 7.20 -23.92
N ILE A 192 1.65 7.61 -24.25
CA ILE A 192 0.96 8.71 -23.55
C ILE A 192 0.70 8.35 -22.09
N ALA A 193 0.26 7.13 -21.80
CA ALA A 193 0.02 6.69 -20.43
C ALA A 193 1.31 6.69 -19.60
N VAL A 194 2.43 6.23 -20.17
CA VAL A 194 3.74 6.25 -19.51
C VAL A 194 4.25 7.68 -19.31
N ALA A 195 4.12 8.55 -20.31
CA ALA A 195 4.51 9.96 -20.17
C ALA A 195 3.71 10.67 -19.07
N LEU A 196 2.38 10.48 -19.04
CA LEU A 196 1.51 11.01 -17.99
C LEU A 196 1.84 10.48 -16.60
N PHE A 197 2.26 9.21 -16.51
CA PHE A 197 2.71 8.60 -15.27
C PHE A 197 3.97 9.28 -14.75
N PHE A 198 4.97 9.54 -15.61
CA PHE A 198 6.19 10.27 -15.22
C PHE A 198 5.88 11.74 -14.87
N TYR A 199 5.05 12.44 -15.64
CA TYR A 199 4.70 13.84 -15.37
C TYR A 199 3.96 14.04 -14.04
N ASN A 200 3.29 13.00 -13.54
CA ASN A 200 2.59 13.00 -12.26
C ASN A 200 3.18 11.95 -11.30
N HIS A 201 4.50 11.70 -11.36
CA HIS A 201 5.14 10.61 -10.61
C HIS A 201 4.83 10.68 -9.10
N ASN A 202 4.94 11.88 -8.52
CA ASN A 202 4.62 12.17 -7.11
C ASN A 202 3.18 11.81 -6.67
N ASP A 203 2.21 11.85 -7.59
CA ASP A 203 0.81 11.49 -7.32
C ASP A 203 0.49 10.04 -7.71
N CYS A 204 1.31 9.43 -8.58
CA CYS A 204 1.17 8.05 -9.03
C CYS A 204 1.78 7.05 -8.05
N THR A 205 2.94 7.37 -7.46
CA THR A 205 3.65 6.48 -6.56
C THR A 205 4.38 7.27 -5.48
N ARG A 206 4.67 6.62 -4.35
CA ARG A 206 5.50 7.18 -3.27
C ARG A 206 6.72 6.32 -2.95
N VAL A 207 7.07 5.46 -3.89
CA VAL A 207 8.10 4.43 -3.72
C VAL A 207 9.47 5.03 -3.41
N GLN A 208 9.77 6.23 -3.91
CA GLN A 208 10.97 6.98 -3.57
C GLN A 208 11.04 7.33 -2.07
N TRP A 209 10.00 7.91 -1.48
CA TRP A 209 10.06 8.31 -0.08
C TRP A 209 9.88 7.14 0.88
N THR A 210 9.09 6.15 0.49
CA THR A 210 8.75 5.03 1.36
C THR A 210 8.96 3.67 0.69
N PRO A 211 10.22 3.26 0.39
CA PRO A 211 10.48 2.05 -0.40
C PRO A 211 10.00 0.72 0.24
N PRO A 212 10.25 0.44 1.54
CA PRO A 212 9.89 -0.84 2.18
C PRO A 212 8.38 -1.05 2.45
N LEU A 213 7.50 -0.17 1.96
CA LEU A 213 6.07 -0.33 2.17
C LEU A 213 5.48 -1.44 1.28
N ARG A 214 4.48 -2.13 1.83
CA ARG A 214 3.84 -3.31 1.24
C ARG A 214 3.18 -3.04 -0.10
N GLU A 215 2.55 -1.88 -0.23
CA GLU A 215 1.88 -1.53 -1.48
C GLU A 215 2.85 -1.45 -2.66
N ASN A 216 4.13 -1.11 -2.46
CA ASN A 216 5.09 -1.00 -3.56
C ASN A 216 5.36 -2.36 -4.22
N PHE A 217 5.38 -3.44 -3.43
CA PHE A 217 5.52 -4.81 -3.93
C PHE A 217 4.23 -5.32 -4.59
N ALA A 218 3.07 -5.00 -4.00
CA ALA A 218 1.79 -5.49 -4.48
C ALA A 218 1.26 -4.73 -5.70
N TYR A 219 1.60 -3.45 -5.85
CA TYR A 219 1.06 -2.57 -6.89
C TYR A 219 1.25 -3.08 -8.34
N PRO A 220 2.46 -3.49 -8.80
CA PRO A 220 2.62 -4.03 -10.16
C PRO A 220 1.78 -5.29 -10.37
N ILE A 221 1.64 -6.12 -9.33
CA ILE A 221 0.87 -7.37 -9.34
C ILE A 221 -0.64 -7.05 -9.43
N LEU A 222 -1.12 -6.04 -8.71
CA LEU A 222 -2.50 -5.56 -8.78
C LEU A 222 -2.84 -5.02 -10.17
N LEU A 223 -1.97 -4.22 -10.78
CA LEU A 223 -2.14 -3.75 -12.15
C LEU A 223 -2.19 -4.92 -13.15
N CYS A 224 -1.33 -5.93 -12.97
CA CYS A 224 -1.31 -7.13 -13.81
C CYS A 224 -2.62 -7.94 -13.66
N GLN A 225 -3.15 -8.03 -12.43
CA GLN A 225 -4.43 -8.68 -12.15
C GLN A 225 -5.59 -7.96 -12.87
N MET A 226 -5.67 -6.62 -12.77
CA MET A 226 -6.72 -5.84 -13.44
C MET A 226 -6.58 -5.87 -14.97
N PHE A 227 -5.34 -5.90 -15.47
CA PHE A 227 -5.05 -6.12 -16.88
C PHE A 227 -5.59 -7.48 -17.38
N ASN A 228 -5.38 -8.56 -16.62
CA ASN A 228 -5.87 -9.88 -16.98
C ASN A 228 -7.41 -9.96 -16.98
N VAL A 229 -8.07 -9.25 -16.07
CA VAL A 229 -9.54 -9.14 -16.04
C VAL A 229 -10.05 -8.44 -17.30
N THR A 230 -9.43 -7.32 -17.66
CA THR A 230 -9.71 -6.62 -18.90
C THR A 230 -9.49 -7.51 -20.12
N ALA A 231 -8.41 -8.31 -20.14
CA ALA A 231 -8.12 -9.24 -21.22
C ALA A 231 -9.18 -10.36 -21.36
N ILE A 232 -9.66 -10.93 -20.24
CA ILE A 232 -10.73 -11.94 -20.22
C ILE A 232 -12.04 -11.36 -20.78
N LEU A 233 -12.44 -10.18 -20.29
CA LEU A 233 -13.64 -9.49 -20.78
C LEU A 233 -13.57 -9.25 -22.28
N ARG A 234 -12.41 -8.77 -22.76
CA ARG A 234 -12.14 -8.48 -24.17
C ARG A 234 -12.17 -9.71 -25.07
N GLN A 235 -11.60 -10.82 -24.62
CA GLN A 235 -11.65 -12.10 -25.34
C GLN A 235 -13.09 -12.59 -25.48
N TYR A 236 -13.90 -12.42 -24.42
CA TYR A 236 -15.31 -12.77 -24.46
C TYR A 236 -16.09 -11.88 -25.44
N THR A 237 -15.85 -10.56 -25.45
CA THR A 237 -16.48 -9.63 -26.39
C THR A 237 -16.25 -10.05 -27.85
N LYS A 238 -15.05 -10.56 -28.19
CA LYS A 238 -14.70 -11.01 -29.56
C LYS A 238 -15.27 -12.38 -29.93
N ASN A 239 -15.15 -13.36 -29.04
CA ASN A 239 -15.45 -14.76 -29.35
C ASN A 239 -16.88 -15.19 -28.97
N ARG A 240 -17.53 -14.48 -28.04
CA ARG A 240 -18.86 -14.77 -27.47
C ARG A 240 -19.06 -16.22 -26.99
N LYS A 241 -17.99 -16.95 -26.73
CA LYS A 241 -18.00 -18.33 -26.24
C LYS A 241 -17.25 -18.41 -24.92
N ILE A 242 -17.86 -19.08 -23.94
CA ILE A 242 -17.23 -19.35 -22.65
C ILE A 242 -16.58 -20.73 -22.74
N ILE A 243 -15.26 -20.77 -22.55
CA ILE A 243 -14.51 -22.01 -22.44
C ILE A 243 -14.25 -22.22 -20.94
N TRP A 244 -14.95 -23.21 -20.36
CA TRP A 244 -14.89 -23.55 -18.93
C TRP A 244 -13.70 -24.45 -18.58
N ASN A 245 -13.29 -25.35 -19.49
CA ASN A 245 -12.32 -26.41 -19.19
C ASN A 245 -10.86 -25.97 -19.04
N ASP A 246 -10.54 -24.69 -19.23
CA ASP A 246 -9.16 -24.22 -19.36
C ASP A 246 -8.78 -23.15 -18.33
N ILE A 247 -9.27 -23.18 -17.08
CA ILE A 247 -8.70 -22.25 -16.05
C ILE A 247 -7.17 -22.43 -15.94
N TYR A 248 -6.67 -23.64 -16.16
CA TYR A 248 -5.24 -23.96 -16.15
C TYR A 248 -4.52 -23.73 -17.49
N GLN A 249 -5.21 -23.82 -18.64
CA GLN A 249 -4.60 -23.67 -19.97
C GLN A 249 -4.77 -22.25 -20.57
N ASP A 250 -5.80 -21.53 -20.16
CA ASP A 250 -6.08 -20.16 -20.58
C ASP A 250 -5.17 -19.20 -19.80
N THR A 251 -4.12 -18.73 -20.48
CA THR A 251 -3.08 -17.85 -19.92
C THR A 251 -3.61 -16.73 -19.01
N PRO A 252 -4.58 -15.88 -19.40
CA PRO A 252 -5.03 -14.78 -18.55
C PRO A 252 -5.80 -15.25 -17.30
N SER A 253 -6.54 -16.37 -17.37
CA SER A 253 -7.28 -16.91 -16.24
C SER A 253 -6.33 -17.45 -15.16
N ARG A 254 -5.29 -18.19 -15.57
CA ARG A 254 -4.24 -18.68 -14.67
C ARG A 254 -3.44 -17.54 -14.05
N ASP A 255 -3.04 -16.57 -14.88
CA ASP A 255 -2.22 -15.45 -14.45
C ASP A 255 -3.02 -14.55 -13.48
N MET A 256 -4.35 -14.43 -13.64
CA MET A 256 -5.24 -13.78 -12.67
C MET A 256 -5.26 -14.48 -11.31
N VAL A 257 -5.35 -15.83 -11.25
CA VAL A 257 -5.27 -16.59 -9.98
C VAL A 257 -3.94 -16.32 -9.28
N MET A 258 -2.83 -16.42 -10.02
CA MET A 258 -1.49 -16.24 -9.47
C MET A 258 -1.26 -14.81 -8.98
N CYS A 259 -1.66 -13.79 -9.77
CA CYS A 259 -1.53 -12.40 -9.35
C CYS A 259 -2.38 -12.09 -8.11
N THR A 260 -3.60 -12.62 -8.03
CA THR A 260 -4.48 -12.43 -6.87
C THR A 260 -3.89 -13.07 -5.60
N LEU A 261 -3.30 -14.26 -5.70
CA LEU A 261 -2.64 -14.92 -4.58
C LEU A 261 -1.40 -14.12 -4.14
N LEU A 262 -0.52 -13.76 -5.08
CA LEU A 262 0.70 -13.00 -4.78
C LEU A 262 0.41 -11.62 -4.20
N SER A 263 -0.62 -10.93 -4.67
CA SER A 263 -1.01 -9.63 -4.12
C SER A 263 -1.52 -9.74 -2.68
N LEU A 264 -2.28 -10.80 -2.34
CA LEU A 264 -2.73 -11.04 -0.97
C LEU A 264 -1.55 -11.37 -0.05
N LEU A 265 -0.56 -12.13 -0.54
CA LEU A 265 0.68 -12.44 0.19
C LEU A 265 1.58 -11.23 0.40
N CYS A 266 1.67 -10.33 -0.58
CA CYS A 266 2.49 -9.12 -0.48
C CYS A 266 1.80 -8.01 0.33
N TRP A 267 0.46 -7.92 0.25
CA TRP A 267 -0.29 -6.84 0.87
C TRP A 267 -1.73 -7.24 1.20
N GLN A 268 -2.05 -7.30 2.49
CA GLN A 268 -3.38 -7.69 2.98
C GLN A 268 -4.53 -6.79 2.49
N PHE A 269 -4.28 -5.49 2.31
CA PHE A 269 -5.31 -4.54 1.88
C PHE A 269 -5.66 -4.63 0.39
N SER A 270 -4.97 -5.47 -0.38
CA SER A 270 -5.38 -5.81 -1.75
C SER A 270 -6.83 -6.30 -1.82
N GLN A 271 -7.37 -6.88 -0.74
CA GLN A 271 -8.78 -7.25 -0.62
C GLN A 271 -9.76 -6.11 -0.91
N PHE A 272 -9.42 -4.86 -0.55
CA PHE A 272 -10.29 -3.70 -0.83
C PHE A 272 -10.31 -3.35 -2.31
N VAL A 273 -9.17 -3.47 -3.00
CA VAL A 273 -9.10 -3.30 -4.45
C VAL A 273 -9.95 -4.37 -5.14
N PHE A 274 -9.83 -5.63 -4.72
CA PHE A 274 -10.66 -6.71 -5.26
C PHE A 274 -12.13 -6.58 -4.93
N ALA A 275 -12.48 -6.00 -3.78
CA ALA A 275 -13.87 -5.67 -3.46
C ALA A 275 -14.43 -4.65 -4.47
N THR A 276 -13.71 -3.55 -4.75
CA THR A 276 -14.18 -2.57 -5.75
C THR A 276 -14.31 -3.17 -7.14
N GLN A 277 -13.41 -4.08 -7.51
CA GLN A 277 -13.48 -4.83 -8.77
C GLN A 277 -14.71 -5.75 -8.84
N LEU A 278 -14.98 -6.53 -7.79
CA LEU A 278 -16.17 -7.39 -7.73
C LEU A 278 -17.46 -6.55 -7.81
N PHE A 279 -17.48 -5.42 -7.11
CA PHE A 279 -18.60 -4.49 -7.15
C PHE A 279 -18.81 -3.91 -8.56
N ALA A 280 -17.74 -3.52 -9.26
CA ALA A 280 -17.83 -3.08 -10.65
C ALA A 280 -18.37 -4.18 -11.58
N LEU A 281 -17.89 -5.41 -11.44
CA LEU A 281 -18.39 -6.56 -12.22
C LEU A 281 -19.86 -6.89 -11.91
N LEU A 282 -20.28 -6.73 -10.65
CA LEU A 282 -21.65 -6.93 -10.22
C LEU A 282 -22.60 -5.89 -10.83
N ILE A 283 -22.19 -4.61 -10.89
CA ILE A 283 -22.92 -3.55 -11.60
C ILE A 283 -23.07 -3.91 -13.08
N LEU A 284 -21.99 -4.34 -13.74
CA LEU A 284 -22.06 -4.72 -15.17
C LEU A 284 -22.96 -5.95 -15.42
N LYS A 285 -23.01 -6.89 -14.48
CA LYS A 285 -23.95 -8.01 -14.51
C LYS A 285 -25.40 -7.52 -14.35
N TRP A 286 -25.68 -6.63 -13.39
CA TRP A 286 -27.02 -6.08 -13.20
C TRP A 286 -27.50 -5.24 -14.39
N LEU A 287 -26.58 -4.54 -15.05
CA LEU A 287 -26.86 -3.85 -16.31
C LEU A 287 -27.02 -4.81 -17.51
N LYS A 288 -26.85 -6.13 -17.33
CA LYS A 288 -26.88 -7.15 -18.39
C LYS A 288 -25.85 -6.93 -19.50
N ILE A 289 -24.78 -6.18 -19.21
CA ILE A 289 -23.63 -6.00 -20.11
C ILE A 289 -22.78 -7.28 -20.09
N ILE A 290 -22.57 -7.85 -18.91
CA ILE A 290 -21.88 -9.13 -18.72
C ILE A 290 -22.91 -10.26 -18.50
N PRO A 291 -22.80 -11.40 -19.21
CA PRO A 291 -23.65 -12.55 -18.95
C PRO A 291 -23.32 -13.22 -17.61
N ASN A 292 -24.34 -13.79 -16.97
CA ASN A 292 -24.21 -14.40 -15.65
C ASN A 292 -23.17 -15.53 -15.62
N GLU A 293 -23.04 -16.32 -16.70
CA GLU A 293 -22.04 -17.39 -16.79
C GLU A 293 -20.60 -16.85 -16.75
N LEU A 294 -20.32 -15.72 -17.41
CA LEU A 294 -19.00 -15.09 -17.38
C LEU A 294 -18.70 -14.52 -15.98
N TYR A 295 -19.70 -13.91 -15.34
CA TYR A 295 -19.59 -13.45 -13.96
C TYR A 295 -19.27 -14.60 -13.00
N LEU A 296 -19.98 -15.73 -13.10
CA LEU A 296 -19.71 -16.92 -12.29
C LEU A 296 -18.30 -17.48 -12.51
N LYS A 297 -17.81 -17.50 -13.76
CA LYS A 297 -16.41 -17.87 -14.05
C LYS A 297 -15.41 -16.94 -13.35
N LEU A 298 -15.62 -15.62 -13.41
CA LEU A 298 -14.75 -14.64 -12.74
C LEU A 298 -14.79 -14.79 -11.22
N CYS A 299 -15.97 -15.01 -10.62
CA CYS A 299 -16.07 -15.28 -9.18
C CYS A 299 -15.34 -16.56 -8.78
N LEU A 300 -15.41 -17.63 -9.58
CA LEU A 300 -14.66 -18.86 -9.31
C LEU A 300 -13.14 -18.61 -9.34
N ILE A 301 -12.65 -17.83 -10.31
CA ILE A 301 -11.24 -17.43 -10.41
C ILE A 301 -10.80 -16.63 -9.18
N HIS A 302 -11.66 -15.75 -8.64
CA HIS A 302 -11.41 -15.02 -7.39
C HIS A 302 -11.49 -15.92 -6.14
N ALA A 303 -12.34 -16.95 -6.13
CA ALA A 303 -12.53 -17.83 -4.98
C ALA A 303 -11.33 -18.75 -4.72
N VAL A 304 -10.69 -19.28 -5.77
CA VAL A 304 -9.53 -20.19 -5.65
C VAL A 304 -8.35 -19.58 -4.86
N PRO A 305 -7.81 -18.39 -5.20
CA PRO A 305 -6.68 -17.82 -4.47
C PRO A 305 -7.06 -17.43 -3.03
N VAL A 306 -8.30 -17.02 -2.80
CA VAL A 306 -8.81 -16.65 -1.46
C VAL A 306 -8.85 -17.86 -0.54
N THR A 307 -9.36 -19.00 -1.01
CA THR A 307 -9.40 -20.23 -0.20
C THR A 307 -8.00 -20.75 0.11
N ILE A 308 -7.09 -20.68 -0.86
CA ILE A 308 -5.67 -21.03 -0.67
C ILE A 308 -5.04 -20.12 0.39
N PHE A 309 -5.26 -18.81 0.29
CA PHE A 309 -4.70 -17.86 1.25
C PHE A 309 -5.24 -18.08 2.66
N ILE A 310 -6.56 -18.21 2.84
CA ILE A 310 -7.19 -18.46 4.14
C ILE A 310 -6.64 -19.75 4.77
N PHE A 311 -6.47 -20.81 3.98
CA PHE A 311 -5.89 -22.07 4.46
C PHE A 311 -4.44 -21.89 4.93
N TRP A 312 -3.66 -21.06 4.25
CA TRP A 312 -2.25 -20.84 4.56
C TRP A 312 -2.02 -19.91 5.77
N THR A 313 -2.69 -18.76 5.81
CA THR A 313 -2.51 -17.76 6.87
C THR A 313 -3.32 -18.08 8.12
N GLN A 314 -4.43 -18.82 8.00
CA GLN A 314 -5.45 -18.95 9.05
C GLN A 314 -5.95 -17.58 9.55
N SER A 315 -5.92 -16.56 8.68
CA SER A 315 -6.29 -15.20 9.05
C SER A 315 -7.81 -15.05 9.12
N ASN A 316 -8.34 -14.70 10.30
CA ASN A 316 -9.74 -14.34 10.46
C ASN A 316 -10.08 -13.04 9.70
N LEU A 317 -9.10 -12.14 9.52
CA LEU A 317 -9.26 -10.85 8.85
C LEU A 317 -9.79 -11.01 7.41
N LEU A 318 -9.13 -11.81 6.56
CA LEU A 318 -9.61 -12.01 5.19
C LEU A 318 -10.94 -12.75 5.16
N LEU A 319 -11.15 -13.74 6.04
CA LEU A 319 -12.38 -14.54 6.08
C LEU A 319 -13.61 -13.66 6.35
N CYS A 320 -13.50 -12.71 7.29
CA CYS A 320 -14.56 -11.78 7.68
C CYS A 320 -14.63 -10.51 6.80
N SER A 321 -13.75 -10.38 5.81
CA SER A 321 -13.65 -9.19 4.97
C SER A 321 -14.91 -8.95 4.12
N LEU A 322 -15.10 -7.71 3.70
CA LEU A 322 -16.16 -7.35 2.74
C LEU A 322 -16.03 -8.11 1.42
N TYR A 323 -14.80 -8.38 1.00
CA TYR A 323 -14.49 -9.04 -0.25
C TYR A 323 -14.98 -10.48 -0.27
N THR A 324 -14.67 -11.28 0.76
CA THR A 324 -15.13 -12.67 0.89
C THR A 324 -16.64 -12.74 1.06
N CYS A 325 -17.22 -11.87 1.91
CA CYS A 325 -18.66 -11.81 2.13
C CYS A 325 -19.42 -11.50 0.83
N MET A 326 -18.95 -10.51 0.06
CA MET A 326 -19.53 -10.16 -1.24
C MET A 326 -19.34 -11.26 -2.27
N LEU A 327 -18.18 -11.93 -2.30
CA LEU A 327 -17.92 -13.05 -3.21
C LEU A 327 -18.87 -14.23 -2.95
N ILE A 328 -19.06 -14.61 -1.68
CA ILE A 328 -19.95 -15.72 -1.29
C ILE A 328 -21.42 -15.33 -1.53
N ALA A 329 -21.85 -14.15 -1.08
CA ALA A 329 -23.23 -13.69 -1.29
C ALA A 329 -23.57 -13.60 -2.77
N SER A 330 -22.69 -12.97 -3.56
CA SER A 330 -22.94 -12.77 -4.99
C SER A 330 -22.93 -14.06 -5.79
N THR A 331 -22.09 -15.05 -5.45
CA THR A 331 -22.09 -16.36 -6.14
C THR A 331 -23.36 -17.15 -5.86
N ILE A 332 -23.80 -17.22 -4.60
CA ILE A 332 -25.02 -17.93 -4.21
C ILE A 332 -26.25 -17.31 -4.88
N CYS A 333 -26.39 -15.98 -4.82
CA CYS A 333 -27.51 -15.28 -5.46
C CYS A 333 -27.49 -15.40 -6.99
N SER A 334 -26.30 -15.36 -7.60
CA SER A 334 -26.13 -15.57 -9.04
C SER A 334 -26.56 -16.97 -9.50
N ILE A 335 -26.34 -18.00 -8.67
CA ILE A 335 -26.79 -19.37 -8.96
C ILE A 335 -28.30 -19.48 -8.76
N LEU A 336 -28.84 -18.92 -7.67
CA LEU A 336 -30.27 -18.98 -7.37
C LEU A 336 -31.11 -18.24 -8.44
N SER A 337 -30.65 -17.08 -8.90
CA SER A 337 -31.31 -16.28 -9.92
C SER A 337 -31.43 -16.98 -11.28
N THR A 338 -30.57 -17.97 -11.59
CA THR A 338 -30.73 -18.79 -12.81
C THR A 338 -32.01 -19.61 -12.83
N LYS A 339 -32.57 -19.94 -11.66
CA LYS A 339 -33.80 -20.75 -11.52
C LYS A 339 -35.09 -19.92 -11.57
N LEU A 340 -34.99 -18.59 -11.58
CA LEU A 340 -36.12 -17.67 -11.48
C LEU A 340 -36.48 -17.05 -12.85
N PRO A 341 -37.75 -16.65 -13.05
CA PRO A 341 -38.15 -15.94 -14.25
C PRO A 341 -37.44 -14.58 -14.35
N ARG A 342 -37.06 -14.20 -15.57
CA ARG A 342 -36.18 -13.05 -15.87
C ARG A 342 -36.64 -11.69 -15.33
N THR A 343 -37.95 -11.51 -15.11
CA THR A 343 -38.55 -10.26 -14.61
C THR A 343 -38.34 -10.06 -13.11
N ILE A 344 -38.34 -11.16 -12.34
CA ILE A 344 -38.19 -11.15 -10.87
C ILE A 344 -36.73 -11.39 -10.47
N ALA A 345 -35.97 -12.08 -11.32
CA ALA A 345 -34.59 -12.47 -11.04
C ALA A 345 -33.66 -11.27 -10.75
N LEU A 346 -33.79 -10.17 -11.49
CA LEU A 346 -32.90 -9.01 -11.34
C LEU A 346 -33.09 -8.24 -10.03
N PRO A 347 -34.30 -7.74 -9.69
CA PRO A 347 -34.48 -7.00 -8.43
C PRO A 347 -34.22 -7.91 -7.21
N LEU A 348 -34.58 -9.19 -7.30
CA LEU A 348 -34.30 -10.14 -6.23
C LEU A 348 -32.80 -10.40 -6.06
N ASP A 349 -32.03 -10.52 -7.15
CA ASP A 349 -30.58 -10.69 -7.10
C ASP A 349 -29.89 -9.47 -6.47
N VAL A 350 -30.30 -8.24 -6.81
CA VAL A 350 -29.77 -7.02 -6.18
C VAL A 350 -30.06 -6.99 -4.67
N VAL A 351 -31.32 -7.17 -4.27
CA VAL A 351 -31.71 -7.09 -2.86
C VAL A 351 -31.09 -8.23 -2.06
N SER A 352 -31.08 -9.46 -2.61
CA SER A 352 -30.53 -10.64 -1.93
C SER A 352 -29.01 -10.61 -1.79
N THR A 353 -28.28 -10.03 -2.75
CA THR A 353 -26.82 -9.88 -2.62
C THR A 353 -26.44 -8.85 -1.57
N ILE A 354 -27.13 -7.71 -1.50
CA ILE A 354 -26.90 -6.69 -0.46
C ILE A 354 -27.27 -7.24 0.92
N PHE A 355 -28.45 -7.84 1.05
CA PHE A 355 -28.90 -8.44 2.31
C PHE A 355 -28.02 -9.62 2.72
N GLY A 356 -27.66 -10.49 1.77
CA GLY A 356 -26.79 -11.63 1.99
C GLY A 356 -25.38 -11.23 2.42
N MET A 357 -24.82 -10.16 1.84
CA MET A 357 -23.55 -9.59 2.28
C MET A 357 -23.64 -9.09 3.73
N GLN A 358 -24.68 -8.32 4.06
CA GLN A 358 -24.87 -7.80 5.42
C GLN A 358 -25.13 -8.92 6.44
N PHE A 359 -25.89 -9.94 6.05
CA PHE A 359 -26.18 -11.11 6.88
C PHE A 359 -24.93 -11.96 7.13
N LEU A 360 -24.17 -12.27 6.08
CA LEU A 360 -22.89 -12.99 6.21
C LEU A 360 -21.92 -12.20 7.07
N LYS A 361 -21.83 -10.88 6.85
CA LYS A 361 -21.03 -9.98 7.67
C LYS A 361 -21.46 -10.10 9.13
N PHE A 362 -22.74 -9.96 9.46
CA PHE A 362 -23.24 -10.11 10.83
C PHE A 362 -22.95 -11.49 11.45
N PHE A 363 -23.12 -12.58 10.68
CA PHE A 363 -22.94 -13.95 11.17
C PHE A 363 -21.47 -14.33 11.36
N LEU A 364 -20.58 -13.83 10.50
CA LEU A 364 -19.14 -14.04 10.56
C LEU A 364 -18.45 -13.08 11.54
N LEU A 365 -19.05 -11.91 11.84
CA LEU A 365 -18.51 -10.95 12.81
C LEU A 365 -18.74 -11.38 14.25
N ASN A 366 -17.74 -12.07 14.80
CA ASN A 366 -17.33 -11.91 16.19
C ASN A 366 -15.95 -11.21 16.29
N SER A 367 -15.44 -10.62 15.19
CA SER A 367 -14.12 -9.98 15.13
C SER A 367 -14.23 -8.45 15.01
N ASP A 368 -13.80 -7.74 16.04
CA ASP A 368 -13.73 -6.27 16.11
C ASP A 368 -12.61 -5.65 15.24
N ASP A 369 -11.88 -6.46 14.49
CA ASP A 369 -10.65 -6.03 13.79
C ASP A 369 -10.94 -5.10 12.58
N ASP A 370 -11.98 -5.39 11.79
CA ASP A 370 -12.37 -4.57 10.61
C ASP A 370 -13.28 -3.37 10.95
N ALA A 371 -13.81 -3.32 12.18
CA ALA A 371 -14.72 -2.24 12.60
C ALA A 371 -14.02 -0.87 12.52
N HIS A 372 -12.72 -0.83 12.80
CA HIS A 372 -11.93 0.39 12.86
C HIS A 372 -11.85 1.16 11.52
N ILE A 373 -11.75 0.48 10.37
CA ILE A 373 -11.70 1.15 9.05
C ILE A 373 -13.05 1.80 8.72
N PHE A 374 -14.15 1.12 9.04
CA PHE A 374 -15.49 1.68 8.90
C PHE A 374 -15.73 2.82 9.86
N ASP A 375 -15.24 2.74 11.09
CA ASP A 375 -15.32 3.81 12.08
C ASP A 375 -14.55 5.05 11.63
N ILE A 376 -13.41 4.89 10.94
CA ILE A 376 -12.68 6.00 10.32
C ILE A 376 -13.55 6.68 9.26
N LEU A 377 -14.15 5.93 8.34
CA LEU A 377 -15.03 6.50 7.32
C LEU A 377 -16.28 7.15 7.94
N LEU A 378 -16.86 6.52 8.96
CA LEU A 378 -18.01 7.03 9.69
C LEU A 378 -17.66 8.35 10.39
N SER A 379 -16.47 8.45 11.01
CA SER A 379 -16.00 9.66 11.68
C SER A 379 -15.75 10.84 10.74
N LYS A 380 -15.53 10.58 9.45
CA LYS A 380 -15.39 11.61 8.42
C LYS A 380 -16.73 12.24 8.01
N PHE A 381 -17.79 11.44 7.99
CA PHE A 381 -19.12 11.89 7.55
C PHE A 381 -20.08 12.21 8.68
N THR A 382 -19.80 11.75 9.89
CA THR A 382 -20.66 11.91 11.07
C THR A 382 -19.88 12.49 12.25
N ASN A 383 -20.59 12.84 13.32
CA ASN A 383 -19.97 13.33 14.56
C ASN A 383 -19.36 12.21 15.43
N TYR A 384 -19.26 10.97 14.93
CA TYR A 384 -18.64 9.87 15.66
C TYR A 384 -17.14 10.08 15.80
N LYS A 385 -16.63 10.18 17.03
CA LYS A 385 -15.20 10.40 17.31
C LYS A 385 -14.74 9.49 18.45
N THR A 386 -13.68 8.75 18.22
CA THR A 386 -12.95 7.98 19.23
C THR A 386 -11.48 8.39 19.19
N PHE A 387 -10.71 7.98 20.20
CA PHE A 387 -9.27 8.20 20.20
C PHE A 387 -8.61 7.65 18.93
N HIS A 388 -8.97 6.42 18.57
CA HIS A 388 -8.46 5.74 17.40
C HIS A 388 -8.84 6.49 16.12
N THR A 389 -10.11 6.83 15.89
CA THR A 389 -10.50 7.51 14.65
C THR A 389 -9.91 8.91 14.53
N MET A 390 -9.70 9.62 15.63
CA MET A 390 -9.05 10.93 15.65
C MET A 390 -7.54 10.85 15.43
N LEU A 391 -6.87 9.78 15.87
CA LEU A 391 -5.45 9.55 15.56
C LEU A 391 -5.23 9.52 14.03
N TYR A 392 -6.18 8.95 13.28
CA TYR A 392 -6.15 8.91 11.83
C TYR A 392 -6.65 10.20 11.18
N THR A 393 -7.85 10.69 11.53
CA THR A 393 -8.45 11.87 10.87
C THR A 393 -7.71 13.19 11.16
N CYS A 394 -6.88 13.24 12.20
CA CYS A 394 -6.00 14.38 12.46
C CYS A 394 -4.68 14.34 11.70
N SER A 395 -4.31 13.21 11.11
CA SER A 395 -3.12 13.08 10.28
C SER A 395 -3.40 13.55 8.85
N SER A 396 -2.45 14.26 8.25
CA SER A 396 -2.56 14.82 6.89
C SER A 396 -2.85 13.77 5.82
N GLU A 397 -2.48 12.53 6.11
CA GLU A 397 -2.51 11.44 5.16
C GLU A 397 -3.87 10.82 4.96
N PHE A 398 -4.74 10.97 5.96
CA PHE A 398 -6.14 10.56 5.91
C PHE A 398 -7.06 11.75 5.67
N ASP A 399 -6.54 12.91 5.27
CA ASP A 399 -7.38 14.04 4.84
C ASP A 399 -8.08 13.77 3.50
N PHE A 400 -9.03 14.65 3.17
CA PHE A 400 -9.62 14.69 1.83
C PHE A 400 -8.59 15.12 0.78
N LEU A 401 -8.85 14.78 -0.49
CA LEU A 401 -7.94 15.09 -1.59
C LEU A 401 -7.61 16.59 -1.64
N GLY A 402 -6.33 16.92 -1.47
CA GLY A 402 -5.81 18.29 -1.43
C GLY A 402 -5.92 18.97 -2.81
N TYR A 403 -6.11 20.29 -2.79
CA TYR A 403 -6.25 21.09 -4.02
C TYR A 403 -5.02 20.96 -4.94
N ASP A 404 -3.83 20.87 -4.36
CA ASP A 404 -2.56 20.77 -5.08
C ASP A 404 -2.52 19.58 -6.05
N THR A 405 -3.12 18.45 -5.67
CA THR A 405 -3.20 17.26 -6.52
C THR A 405 -4.15 17.48 -7.70
N TYR A 406 -5.28 18.15 -7.49
CA TYR A 406 -6.18 18.50 -8.60
C TYR A 406 -5.53 19.47 -9.57
N GLU A 407 -4.87 20.49 -9.03
CA GLU A 407 -4.14 21.48 -9.84
C GLU A 407 -3.03 20.81 -10.67
N ALA A 408 -2.31 19.85 -10.08
CA ALA A 408 -1.28 19.08 -10.77
C ALA A 408 -1.83 18.29 -11.96
N ILE A 409 -2.88 17.49 -11.73
CA ILE A 409 -3.51 16.64 -12.75
C ILE A 409 -4.14 17.48 -13.88
N VAL A 410 -4.63 18.68 -13.58
CA VAL A 410 -5.15 19.61 -14.60
C VAL A 410 -4.00 20.23 -15.41
N LYS A 411 -2.96 20.74 -14.75
CA LYS A 411 -1.81 21.38 -15.41
C LYS A 411 -1.03 20.42 -16.30
N THR A 412 -0.93 19.14 -15.94
CA THR A 412 -0.29 18.09 -16.76
C THR A 412 -1.18 17.55 -17.88
N PHE A 413 -2.38 18.14 -18.07
CA PHE A 413 -3.39 17.71 -19.04
C PHE A 413 -3.92 16.27 -18.81
N LEU A 414 -3.64 15.64 -17.66
CA LEU A 414 -4.15 14.31 -17.33
C LEU A 414 -5.69 14.30 -17.21
N LEU A 415 -6.27 15.22 -16.43
CA LEU A 415 -7.73 15.26 -16.28
C LEU A 415 -8.43 15.66 -17.60
N PRO A 416 -7.98 16.71 -18.34
CA PRO A 416 -8.53 17.04 -19.65
C PRO A 416 -8.49 15.87 -20.66
N THR A 417 -7.40 15.11 -20.71
CA THR A 417 -7.27 13.97 -21.63
C THR A 417 -8.21 12.82 -21.26
N VAL A 418 -8.42 12.55 -19.98
CA VAL A 418 -9.39 11.55 -19.51
C VAL A 418 -10.83 11.99 -19.78
N ILE A 419 -11.16 13.27 -19.57
CA ILE A 419 -12.50 13.79 -19.90
C ILE A 419 -12.73 13.64 -21.41
N MET A 420 -11.74 13.98 -22.23
CA MET A 420 -11.81 13.80 -23.68
C MET A 420 -11.99 12.33 -24.07
N SER A 421 -11.27 11.38 -23.47
CA SER A 421 -11.51 9.97 -23.74
C SER A 421 -12.90 9.51 -23.31
N GLY A 422 -13.38 9.96 -22.14
CA GLY A 422 -14.73 9.67 -21.67
C GLY A 422 -15.81 10.15 -22.65
N VAL A 423 -15.68 11.37 -23.16
CA VAL A 423 -16.59 11.92 -24.18
C VAL A 423 -16.56 11.10 -25.47
N LEU A 424 -15.36 10.70 -25.94
CA LEU A 424 -15.22 9.85 -27.12
C LEU A 424 -15.88 8.48 -26.96
N VAL A 425 -15.72 7.86 -25.78
CA VAL A 425 -16.33 6.56 -25.45
C VAL A 425 -17.87 6.69 -25.39
N LEU A 426 -18.39 7.72 -24.72
CA LEU A 426 -19.83 7.96 -24.63
C LEU A 426 -20.44 8.24 -26.01
N TYR A 427 -19.76 9.03 -26.84
CA TYR A 427 -20.19 9.29 -28.22
C TYR A 427 -20.23 8.00 -29.06
N TYR A 428 -19.21 7.15 -28.91
CA TYR A 428 -19.18 5.85 -29.57
C TYR A 428 -20.33 4.95 -29.13
N TRP A 429 -20.60 4.84 -27.82
CA TRP A 429 -21.72 4.06 -27.29
C TRP A 429 -23.07 4.62 -27.73
N TYR A 430 -23.25 5.94 -27.77
CA TYR A 430 -24.47 6.57 -28.26
C TYR A 430 -24.73 6.24 -29.74
N ARG A 431 -23.71 6.36 -30.59
CA ARG A 431 -23.84 6.03 -32.03
C ARG A 431 -24.07 4.54 -32.25
N CYS A 432 -23.44 3.68 -31.43
CA CYS A 432 -23.60 2.23 -31.50
C CYS A 432 -24.97 1.78 -30.97
N PHE A 433 -25.50 2.46 -29.95
CA PHE A 433 -26.86 2.20 -29.44
C PHE A 433 -27.91 2.42 -30.53
N ASN A 434 -27.77 3.47 -31.34
CA ASN A 434 -28.67 3.74 -32.46
C ASN A 434 -28.60 2.69 -33.59
N THR A 435 -27.51 1.91 -33.70
CA THR A 435 -27.36 0.89 -34.75
C THR A 435 -27.64 -0.53 -34.27
N ASP A 436 -27.06 -0.94 -33.14
CA ASP A 436 -26.99 -2.34 -32.70
C ASP A 436 -27.88 -2.63 -31.47
N GLY A 437 -28.41 -1.58 -30.83
CA GLY A 437 -29.23 -1.68 -29.62
C GLY A 437 -28.47 -2.14 -28.36
N PHE A 438 -29.12 -1.98 -27.20
CA PHE A 438 -28.60 -2.45 -25.91
C PHE A 438 -28.81 -3.96 -25.74
N PRO A 439 -27.88 -4.75 -25.17
CA PRO A 439 -26.64 -4.38 -24.47
C PRO A 439 -25.34 -4.53 -25.28
N ASN A 440 -25.42 -4.98 -26.54
CA ASN A 440 -24.23 -5.30 -27.35
C ASN A 440 -23.41 -4.07 -27.76
N CYS A 441 -23.94 -2.86 -27.57
CA CYS A 441 -23.29 -1.61 -27.93
C CYS A 441 -22.16 -1.18 -26.97
N ILE A 442 -22.15 -1.69 -25.73
CA ILE A 442 -21.19 -1.30 -24.70
C ILE A 442 -20.03 -2.30 -24.66
N GLU A 443 -18.81 -1.78 -24.78
CA GLU A 443 -17.58 -2.55 -24.63
C GLU A 443 -17.37 -2.93 -23.15
N MET A 444 -17.38 -4.24 -22.86
CA MET A 444 -17.34 -4.78 -21.49
C MET A 444 -16.05 -4.41 -20.75
N ASP A 445 -14.92 -4.48 -21.46
CA ASP A 445 -13.58 -4.16 -20.98
C ASP A 445 -13.42 -2.67 -20.64
N VAL A 446 -13.94 -1.78 -21.48
CA VAL A 446 -13.91 -0.33 -21.23
C VAL A 446 -14.88 0.06 -20.10
N ALA A 447 -16.09 -0.50 -20.07
CA ALA A 447 -17.06 -0.22 -19.03
C ALA A 447 -16.57 -0.65 -17.63
N TYR A 448 -15.86 -1.79 -17.54
CA TYR A 448 -15.20 -2.22 -16.30
C TYR A 448 -14.17 -1.20 -15.83
N ASN A 449 -13.29 -0.76 -16.73
CA ASN A 449 -12.24 0.22 -16.39
C ASN A 449 -12.80 1.59 -15.98
N VAL A 450 -13.91 2.04 -16.60
CA VAL A 450 -14.61 3.27 -16.20
C VAL A 450 -15.16 3.16 -14.78
N LEU A 451 -15.85 2.05 -14.46
CA LEU A 451 -16.40 1.83 -13.11
C LEU A 451 -15.30 1.70 -12.05
N GLN A 452 -14.24 0.97 -12.38
CA GLN A 452 -13.09 0.79 -11.48
C GLN A 452 -12.38 2.13 -11.21
N THR A 453 -12.17 2.94 -12.25
CA THR A 453 -11.58 4.28 -12.11
C THR A 453 -12.49 5.18 -11.26
N GLY A 454 -13.81 5.12 -11.46
CA GLY A 454 -14.77 5.85 -10.62
C GLY A 454 -14.68 5.48 -9.13
N ALA A 455 -14.55 4.18 -8.82
CA ALA A 455 -14.35 3.71 -7.45
C ALA A 455 -13.04 4.23 -6.85
N PHE A 456 -11.93 4.21 -7.61
CA PHE A 456 -10.65 4.76 -7.15
C PHE A 456 -10.69 6.28 -6.94
N VAL A 457 -11.38 7.03 -7.80
CA VAL A 457 -11.58 8.48 -7.63
C VAL A 457 -12.35 8.76 -6.33
N ILE A 458 -13.46 8.05 -6.08
CA ILE A 458 -14.23 8.20 -4.83
C ILE A 458 -13.34 7.92 -3.62
N MET A 459 -12.59 6.82 -3.63
CA MET A 459 -11.70 6.48 -2.52
C MET A 459 -10.58 7.52 -2.31
N ALA A 460 -9.98 8.03 -3.39
CA ALA A 460 -8.94 9.06 -3.32
C ALA A 460 -9.47 10.40 -2.80
N ILE A 461 -10.72 10.78 -3.14
CA ILE A 461 -11.38 11.97 -2.58
C ILE A 461 -11.49 11.83 -1.06
N LEU A 462 -11.84 10.64 -0.55
CA LEU A 462 -12.04 10.40 0.87
C LEU A 462 -10.73 10.32 1.67
N ILE A 463 -9.68 9.74 1.08
CA ILE A 463 -8.39 9.49 1.74
C ILE A 463 -7.27 9.85 0.77
N MET A 464 -6.51 10.91 1.09
CA MET A 464 -5.39 11.44 0.33
C MET A 464 -4.40 10.38 -0.14
N ARG A 465 -3.98 9.48 0.76
CA ARG A 465 -3.03 8.40 0.43
C ARG A 465 -3.51 7.48 -0.69
N LEU A 466 -4.83 7.35 -0.93
CA LEU A 466 -5.36 6.46 -1.96
C LEU A 466 -5.29 7.03 -3.39
N LYS A 467 -4.78 8.26 -3.57
CA LYS A 467 -4.52 8.84 -4.90
C LYS A 467 -3.57 7.99 -5.75
N LEU A 468 -2.72 7.17 -5.11
CA LEU A 468 -1.80 6.23 -5.78
C LEU A 468 -2.52 5.18 -6.66
N PHE A 469 -3.78 4.86 -6.37
CA PHE A 469 -4.59 3.98 -7.23
C PHE A 469 -5.30 4.76 -8.33
N MET A 470 -5.76 5.98 -8.01
CA MET A 470 -6.51 6.84 -8.91
C MET A 470 -5.65 7.32 -10.10
N THR A 471 -4.52 7.98 -9.82
CA THR A 471 -3.75 8.69 -10.85
C THR A 471 -3.22 7.75 -11.96
N PRO A 472 -2.69 6.56 -11.67
CA PRO A 472 -2.23 5.66 -12.72
C PRO A 472 -3.37 5.03 -13.53
N HIS A 473 -4.55 4.78 -12.91
CA HIS A 473 -5.74 4.36 -13.66
C HIS A 473 -6.25 5.47 -14.57
N LEU A 474 -6.20 6.74 -14.14
CA LEU A 474 -6.47 7.88 -15.01
C LEU A 474 -5.49 7.91 -16.21
N CYS A 475 -4.21 7.61 -15.99
CA CYS A 475 -3.22 7.52 -17.08
C CYS A 475 -3.58 6.41 -18.09
N ILE A 476 -4.05 5.25 -17.61
CA ILE A 476 -4.52 4.16 -18.48
C ILE A 476 -5.77 4.60 -19.26
N MET A 477 -6.73 5.28 -18.62
CA MET A 477 -7.94 5.78 -19.27
C MET A 477 -7.66 6.92 -20.27
N ALA A 478 -6.62 7.72 -20.06
CA ALA A 478 -6.19 8.74 -21.01
C ALA A 478 -5.69 8.12 -22.33
N SER A 479 -5.16 6.89 -22.31
CA SER A 479 -4.69 6.19 -23.51
C SER A 479 -5.77 6.00 -24.59
N LEU A 480 -7.04 5.91 -24.18
CA LEU A 480 -8.20 5.71 -25.05
C LEU A 480 -8.39 6.84 -26.07
N VAL A 481 -7.87 8.05 -25.82
CA VAL A 481 -7.87 9.17 -26.79
C VAL A 481 -7.22 8.75 -28.11
N THR A 482 -6.22 7.88 -28.05
CA THR A 482 -5.45 7.45 -29.22
C THR A 482 -6.06 6.28 -29.98
N SER A 483 -7.19 5.75 -29.49
CA SER A 483 -7.82 4.57 -30.07
C SER A 483 -8.35 4.90 -31.46
N LYS A 484 -7.85 4.14 -32.46
CA LYS A 484 -8.28 4.26 -33.86
C LYS A 484 -9.78 4.11 -34.01
N ARG A 485 -10.40 3.26 -33.18
CA ARG A 485 -11.82 2.92 -33.23
C ARG A 485 -12.72 4.12 -32.94
N TYR A 486 -12.36 4.93 -31.94
CA TYR A 486 -13.13 6.10 -31.57
C TYR A 486 -12.90 7.25 -32.54
N LEU A 487 -11.64 7.49 -32.93
CA LEU A 487 -11.30 8.55 -33.89
C LEU A 487 -11.92 8.31 -35.28
N GLU A 488 -12.04 7.06 -35.71
CA GLU A 488 -12.73 6.69 -36.96
C GLU A 488 -14.22 6.99 -36.93
N LYS A 489 -14.85 6.81 -35.77
CA LYS A 489 -16.30 7.06 -35.61
C LYS A 489 -16.65 8.54 -35.57
N VAL A 490 -15.68 9.40 -35.23
CA VAL A 490 -15.77 10.87 -35.24
C VAL A 490 -15.38 11.44 -36.61
N GLU A 491 -15.36 10.62 -37.67
CA GLU A 491 -15.08 11.02 -39.06
C GLU A 491 -13.65 11.52 -39.32
N ILE A 492 -12.74 11.44 -38.33
CA ILE A 492 -11.32 11.73 -38.50
C ILE A 492 -10.66 10.51 -39.16
N ARG A 493 -10.90 10.29 -40.46
CA ARG A 493 -10.41 9.09 -41.18
C ARG A 493 -8.95 9.18 -41.61
N ASN A 494 -8.44 10.40 -41.81
CA ASN A 494 -7.10 10.64 -42.36
C ASN A 494 -6.00 10.35 -41.32
N PRO A 495 -5.04 9.45 -41.63
CA PRO A 495 -3.98 9.07 -40.69
C PRO A 495 -3.07 10.26 -40.33
N ASN A 496 -2.81 11.16 -41.28
CA ASN A 496 -1.96 12.34 -41.07
C ASN A 496 -2.59 13.33 -40.08
N ILE A 497 -3.92 13.51 -40.14
CA ILE A 497 -4.65 14.40 -39.22
C ILE A 497 -4.64 13.82 -37.81
N ARG A 498 -4.83 12.49 -37.68
CA ARG A 498 -4.70 11.82 -36.36
C ARG A 498 -3.31 11.97 -35.78
N ALA A 499 -2.28 11.72 -36.58
CA ALA A 499 -0.90 11.86 -36.14
C ALA A 499 -0.61 13.29 -35.69
N SER A 500 -1.06 14.31 -36.45
CA SER A 500 -0.90 15.72 -36.07
C SER A 500 -1.63 16.07 -34.77
N LEU A 501 -2.85 15.58 -34.55
CA LEU A 501 -3.60 15.78 -33.31
C LEU A 501 -2.90 15.13 -32.11
N LEU A 502 -2.36 13.92 -32.29
CA LEU A 502 -1.63 13.22 -31.24
C LEU A 502 -0.31 13.91 -30.88
N VAL A 503 0.43 14.40 -31.89
CA VAL A 503 1.67 15.15 -31.67
C VAL A 503 1.37 16.47 -30.96
N LEU A 504 0.31 17.19 -31.36
CA LEU A 504 -0.10 18.41 -30.70
C LEU A 504 -0.48 18.16 -29.24
N LEU A 505 -1.28 17.13 -28.98
CA LEU A 505 -1.67 16.73 -27.63
C LEU A 505 -0.44 16.41 -26.78
N PHE A 506 0.47 15.59 -27.31
CA PHE A 506 1.71 15.20 -26.62
C PHE A 506 2.61 16.41 -26.33
N ALA A 507 2.72 17.36 -27.27
CA ALA A 507 3.49 18.59 -27.07
C ALA A 507 2.91 19.48 -25.96
N CYS A 508 1.58 19.66 -25.93
CA CYS A 508 0.90 20.42 -24.87
C CYS A 508 1.13 19.80 -23.48
N MET A 509 1.03 18.47 -23.39
CA MET A 509 1.27 17.72 -22.15
C MET A 509 2.73 17.80 -21.70
N SER A 510 3.66 17.71 -22.65
CA SER A 510 5.10 17.72 -22.38
C SER A 510 5.59 19.07 -21.84
N TYR A 511 4.98 20.19 -22.26
CA TYR A 511 5.40 21.53 -21.83
C TYR A 511 5.39 21.69 -20.31
N THR A 512 4.26 21.40 -19.66
CA THR A 512 4.14 21.45 -18.20
C THR A 512 4.73 20.21 -17.53
N GLY A 513 4.59 19.04 -18.16
CA GLY A 513 5.06 17.77 -17.60
C GLY A 513 6.59 17.70 -17.44
N VAL A 514 7.34 18.15 -18.43
CA VAL A 514 8.82 18.17 -18.39
C VAL A 514 9.32 19.19 -17.36
N GLN A 515 8.64 20.34 -17.22
CA GLN A 515 8.98 21.32 -16.19
C GLN A 515 8.87 20.71 -14.79
N ARG A 516 7.79 19.98 -14.49
CA ARG A 516 7.65 19.29 -13.19
C ARG A 516 8.72 18.24 -12.95
N LEU A 517 9.04 17.43 -13.97
CA LEU A 517 10.12 16.46 -13.88
C LEU A 517 11.47 17.12 -13.58
N TYR A 518 11.73 18.30 -14.14
CA TYR A 518 12.95 19.05 -13.87
C TYR A 518 12.95 19.61 -12.45
N GLU A 519 11.83 20.17 -11.98
CA GLU A 519 11.67 20.65 -10.60
C GLU A 519 11.85 19.51 -9.58
N GLU A 520 11.32 18.32 -9.86
CA GLU A 520 11.48 17.14 -9.01
C GLU A 520 12.95 16.66 -8.93
N HIS A 521 13.66 16.56 -10.07
CA HIS A 521 15.08 16.18 -10.04
C HIS A 521 15.99 17.27 -9.47
N GLY A 522 15.57 18.54 -9.53
CA GLY A 522 16.33 19.67 -9.01
C GLY A 522 16.32 19.78 -7.49
N PHE A 523 15.45 19.04 -6.80
CA PHE A 523 15.45 18.96 -5.34
C PHE A 523 16.66 18.15 -4.86
N VAL A 524 17.56 18.79 -4.12
CA VAL A 524 18.69 18.13 -3.45
C VAL A 524 18.56 18.38 -1.95
N GLY A 525 18.33 17.31 -1.19
CA GLY A 525 18.18 17.31 0.26
C GLY A 525 19.24 16.44 0.93
N GLU A 526 19.49 16.71 2.21
CA GLU A 526 20.37 15.92 3.06
C GLU A 526 19.61 15.44 4.29
N TYR A 527 19.65 14.13 4.55
CA TYR A 527 19.05 13.57 5.76
C TYR A 527 19.97 13.73 6.97
N SER A 528 19.54 14.48 7.98
CA SER A 528 20.28 14.61 9.25
C SER A 528 19.34 14.53 10.46
N ASN A 529 19.63 13.63 11.40
CA ASN A 529 18.92 13.58 12.69
C ASN A 529 19.87 13.17 13.83
N ILE A 530 20.70 14.12 14.24
CA ILE A 530 21.75 13.94 15.26
C ILE A 530 21.14 13.56 16.62
N GLU A 531 19.99 14.12 16.98
CA GLU A 531 19.33 13.83 18.26
C GLU A 531 18.86 12.37 18.33
N GLN A 532 18.33 11.83 17.24
CA GLN A 532 17.93 10.42 17.22
C GLN A 532 19.16 9.50 17.19
N GLU A 533 20.24 9.89 16.51
CA GLU A 533 21.52 9.16 16.52
C GLU A 533 22.04 9.02 17.95
N GLN A 534 22.16 10.14 18.67
CA GLN A 534 22.62 10.17 20.07
C GLN A 534 21.78 9.29 20.99
N LEU A 535 20.45 9.26 20.78
CA LEU A 535 19.55 8.39 21.52
C LEU A 535 19.86 6.90 21.26
N LEU A 536 20.00 6.49 20.00
CA LEU A 536 20.27 5.09 19.64
C LEU A 536 21.65 4.65 20.14
N ASP A 537 22.64 5.53 20.00
CA ASP A 537 24.01 5.31 20.47
C ASP A 537 24.04 5.14 22.01
N TRP A 538 23.27 5.95 22.73
CA TRP A 538 23.10 5.82 24.17
C TRP A 538 22.40 4.52 24.57
N ILE A 539 21.34 4.12 23.86
CA ILE A 539 20.61 2.85 24.12
C ILE A 539 21.57 1.68 23.96
N GLN A 540 22.35 1.64 22.89
CA GLN A 540 23.26 0.54 22.60
C GLN A 540 24.38 0.41 23.64
N LYS A 541 24.91 1.55 24.13
CA LYS A 541 26.02 1.59 25.09
C LYS A 541 25.58 1.40 26.55
N ASN A 542 24.42 1.93 26.95
CA ASN A 542 24.04 2.06 28.36
C ASN A 542 22.90 1.15 28.82
N THR A 543 22.23 0.42 27.92
CA THR A 543 21.11 -0.46 28.29
C THR A 543 21.38 -1.93 27.99
N PRO A 544 20.90 -2.86 28.84
CA PRO A 544 21.08 -4.29 28.60
C PRO A 544 20.27 -4.75 27.37
N SER A 545 20.66 -5.87 26.76
CA SER A 545 20.03 -6.41 25.54
C SER A 545 18.56 -6.78 25.69
N ASN A 546 18.12 -7.09 26.91
CA ASN A 546 16.73 -7.43 27.24
C ASN A 546 15.90 -6.22 27.74
N ALA A 547 16.45 -5.00 27.71
CA ALA A 547 15.74 -3.80 28.13
C ALA A 547 14.53 -3.54 27.23
N VAL A 548 13.35 -3.36 27.85
CA VAL A 548 12.09 -3.18 27.13
C VAL A 548 11.75 -1.70 26.98
N PHE A 549 11.45 -1.28 25.76
CA PHE A 549 11.12 0.11 25.42
C PHE A 549 9.65 0.30 25.04
N ALA A 550 9.10 1.45 25.41
CA ALA A 550 7.80 1.93 24.94
C ALA A 550 7.86 3.42 24.58
N GLY A 551 6.98 3.85 23.68
CA GLY A 551 6.89 5.26 23.29
C GLY A 551 6.10 5.45 22.00
N LYS A 552 6.42 6.51 21.25
CA LYS A 552 5.76 6.76 19.96
C LYS A 552 6.05 5.63 18.96
N MET A 553 5.01 5.12 18.31
CA MET A 553 5.10 3.97 17.39
C MET A 553 6.21 4.13 16.33
N SER A 554 6.34 5.32 15.74
CA SER A 554 7.32 5.61 14.69
C SER A 554 8.77 5.45 15.16
N LEU A 555 9.04 5.77 16.44
CA LEU A 555 10.36 5.69 17.03
C LEU A 555 10.67 4.27 17.51
N MET A 556 9.67 3.54 18.01
CA MET A 556 9.85 2.16 18.47
C MET A 556 10.38 1.25 17.37
N ALA A 557 9.89 1.41 16.14
CA ALA A 557 10.41 0.68 14.98
C ALA A 557 11.91 0.95 14.74
N ASN A 558 12.35 2.21 14.87
CA ASN A 558 13.75 2.60 14.68
C ASN A 558 14.66 2.06 15.80
N ILE A 559 14.19 2.11 17.05
CA ILE A 559 14.90 1.53 18.20
C ILE A 559 15.07 0.03 18.00
N MET A 560 14.01 -0.67 17.62
CA MET A 560 14.06 -2.11 17.36
C MET A 560 15.03 -2.45 16.23
N LEU A 561 14.95 -1.73 15.10
CA LEU A 561 15.82 -1.93 13.93
C LEU A 561 17.31 -1.74 14.28
N SER A 562 17.66 -0.63 14.92
CA SER A 562 19.05 -0.23 15.11
C SER A 562 19.71 -0.88 16.34
N THR A 563 18.92 -1.16 17.41
CA THR A 563 19.46 -1.61 18.71
C THR A 563 19.06 -3.03 19.09
N ARG A 564 18.14 -3.67 18.36
CA ARG A 564 17.58 -5.00 18.65
C ARG A 564 17.01 -5.15 20.06
N ARG A 565 16.52 -4.06 20.64
CA ARG A 565 15.86 -4.07 21.95
C ARG A 565 14.38 -4.41 21.80
N PRO A 566 13.80 -5.21 22.72
CA PRO A 566 12.37 -5.47 22.72
C PRO A 566 11.53 -4.20 22.86
N ILE A 567 10.42 -4.14 22.13
CA ILE A 567 9.44 -3.06 22.16
C ILE A 567 8.06 -3.59 22.57
N VAL A 568 7.28 -2.76 23.27
CA VAL A 568 5.93 -3.12 23.73
C VAL A 568 4.86 -2.77 22.71
N ASN A 569 5.01 -1.62 22.06
CA ASN A 569 4.09 -1.11 21.05
C ASN A 569 4.82 -0.82 19.74
N ASN A 570 4.13 -1.03 18.62
CA ASN A 570 4.69 -0.92 17.29
C ASN A 570 3.67 -0.26 16.33
N PRO A 571 4.09 0.10 15.09
CA PRO A 571 3.20 0.74 14.11
C PRO A 571 2.05 -0.14 13.58
N TYR A 572 2.03 -1.44 13.87
CA TYR A 572 0.98 -2.34 13.39
C TYR A 572 -0.32 -2.16 14.19
N TYR A 573 -1.22 -1.35 13.64
CA TYR A 573 -2.45 -0.92 14.33
C TYR A 573 -3.71 -1.72 13.96
N GLU A 574 -3.58 -2.73 13.11
CA GLU A 574 -4.72 -3.51 12.61
C GLU A 574 -5.25 -4.50 13.64
N ASP A 575 -4.39 -4.97 14.54
CA ASP A 575 -4.79 -5.84 15.64
C ASP A 575 -5.32 -5.05 16.84
N LYS A 576 -6.48 -5.45 17.35
CA LYS A 576 -7.11 -4.83 18.53
C LYS A 576 -6.19 -4.83 19.75
N GLU A 577 -5.48 -5.93 20.00
CA GLU A 577 -4.56 -6.03 21.14
C GLU A 577 -3.47 -4.94 21.06
N MET A 578 -2.95 -4.68 19.86
CA MET A 578 -1.93 -3.65 19.63
C MET A 578 -2.47 -2.23 19.73
N ARG A 579 -3.72 -2.01 19.33
CA ARG A 579 -4.41 -0.71 19.55
C ARG A 579 -4.55 -0.42 21.03
N ASP A 580 -4.98 -1.41 21.81
CA ASP A 580 -5.18 -1.28 23.26
C ASP A 580 -3.85 -1.06 23.99
N ARG A 581 -2.79 -1.79 23.62
CA ARG A 581 -1.43 -1.57 24.14
C ARG A 581 -0.93 -0.17 23.83
N THR A 582 -1.11 0.29 22.61
CA THR A 582 -0.62 1.64 22.25
C THR A 582 -1.43 2.72 22.94
N LEU A 583 -2.75 2.52 23.11
CA LEU A 583 -3.58 3.39 23.92
C LEU A 583 -3.02 3.47 25.35
N LYS A 584 -2.71 2.34 26.00
CA LYS A 584 -2.07 2.34 27.34
C LYS A 584 -0.73 3.10 27.35
N VAL A 585 0.14 2.91 26.36
CA VAL A 585 1.42 3.64 26.28
C VAL A 585 1.20 5.14 26.11
N TYR A 586 0.18 5.53 25.34
CA TYR A 586 -0.11 6.94 25.07
C TYR A 586 -0.78 7.65 26.26
N GLU A 587 -1.13 6.95 27.34
CA GLU A 587 -1.62 7.54 28.59
C GLU A 587 -0.65 8.56 29.19
N ILE A 588 0.64 8.49 28.83
CA ILE A 588 1.64 9.47 29.22
C ILE A 588 1.33 10.89 28.70
N PHE A 589 0.57 11.01 27.62
CA PHE A 589 0.10 12.27 27.06
C PHE A 589 -1.24 12.72 27.67
N SER A 590 -1.86 11.91 28.54
CA SER A 590 -3.14 12.23 29.17
C SER A 590 -2.98 13.19 30.37
N ARG A 591 -4.10 13.53 31.00
CA ARG A 591 -4.18 14.32 32.25
C ARG A 591 -4.44 13.44 33.50
N LYS A 592 -4.20 12.14 33.41
CA LYS A 592 -4.30 11.19 34.54
C LYS A 592 -3.23 11.46 35.60
N ASP A 593 -3.33 10.80 36.74
CA ASP A 593 -2.27 10.85 37.76
C ASP A 593 -1.03 10.07 37.33
N VAL A 594 0.15 10.58 37.69
CA VAL A 594 1.46 9.99 37.34
C VAL A 594 1.56 8.53 37.83
N SER A 595 1.02 8.23 39.02
CA SER A 595 1.00 6.88 39.59
C SER A 595 0.20 5.89 38.74
N THR A 596 -0.96 6.30 38.21
CA THR A 596 -1.81 5.43 37.37
C THR A 596 -1.14 5.12 36.03
N VAL A 597 -0.47 6.12 35.44
CA VAL A 597 0.32 5.92 34.21
C VAL A 597 1.49 4.97 34.48
N TYR A 598 2.17 5.13 35.62
CA TYR A 598 3.25 4.23 36.03
C TYR A 598 2.78 2.78 36.23
N GLU A 599 1.66 2.57 36.92
CA GLU A 599 1.07 1.23 37.12
C GLU A 599 0.73 0.56 35.78
N SER A 600 0.14 1.31 34.85
CA SER A 600 -0.23 0.81 33.51
C SER A 600 0.99 0.39 32.69
N LEU A 601 2.08 1.16 32.73
CA LEU A 601 3.34 0.83 32.05
C LEU A 601 4.05 -0.35 32.72
N MET A 602 3.99 -0.43 34.05
CA MET A 602 4.54 -1.55 34.83
C MET A 602 3.80 -2.86 34.56
N GLU A 603 2.47 -2.83 34.42
CA GLU A 603 1.65 -3.99 34.03
C GLU A 603 2.11 -4.57 32.69
N MET A 604 2.47 -3.70 31.74
CA MET A 604 3.02 -4.08 30.43
C MET A 604 4.52 -4.45 30.46
N LYS A 605 5.15 -4.47 31.64
CA LYS A 605 6.57 -4.80 31.84
C LYS A 605 7.54 -3.88 31.07
N VAL A 606 7.20 -2.60 30.96
CA VAL A 606 8.08 -1.58 30.35
C VAL A 606 9.21 -1.22 31.32
N ASP A 607 10.47 -1.22 30.85
CA ASP A 607 11.61 -0.76 31.66
C ASP A 607 11.96 0.70 31.35
N TYR A 608 11.87 1.11 30.08
CA TYR A 608 12.18 2.46 29.60
C TYR A 608 11.07 3.04 28.73
N VAL A 609 10.73 4.31 28.95
CA VAL A 609 9.82 5.08 28.11
C VAL A 609 10.56 6.22 27.43
N VAL A 610 10.41 6.31 26.11
CA VAL A 610 11.00 7.38 25.30
C VAL A 610 9.92 8.38 24.92
N MET A 611 10.16 9.65 25.26
CA MET A 611 9.27 10.77 24.97
C MET A 611 9.94 11.78 24.04
N GLU A 612 9.13 12.44 23.21
CA GLU A 612 9.55 13.59 22.40
C GLU A 612 9.03 14.88 23.03
N GLU A 613 9.91 15.84 23.29
CA GLU A 613 9.56 17.10 23.96
C GLU A 613 8.54 17.92 23.14
N THR A 614 8.68 17.91 21.82
CA THR A 614 7.77 18.61 20.88
C THR A 614 6.32 18.14 21.00
N TYR A 615 6.10 16.86 21.27
CA TYR A 615 4.77 16.28 21.46
C TYR A 615 4.17 16.63 22.82
N CYS A 616 4.99 16.84 23.85
CA CYS A 616 4.48 17.23 25.17
C CYS A 616 3.97 18.67 25.20
N TYR A 617 4.57 19.58 24.42
CA TYR A 617 4.26 21.01 24.44
C TYR A 617 3.42 21.49 23.24
N ASP A 618 2.86 20.56 22.46
CA ASP A 618 2.10 20.86 21.24
C ASP A 618 2.87 21.74 20.23
N ALA A 619 4.20 21.62 20.20
CA ALA A 619 5.06 22.37 19.30
C ALA A 619 4.95 21.79 17.87
N GLY A 620 3.93 22.25 17.13
CA GLY A 620 3.69 21.78 15.76
C GLY A 620 2.45 22.32 15.06
N ASN A 621 1.77 23.34 15.61
CA ASN A 621 0.51 23.90 15.09
C ASN A 621 -0.49 22.82 14.58
N PRO A 622 -0.84 21.81 15.41
CA PRO A 622 -1.84 20.83 15.00
C PRO A 622 -3.18 21.52 14.74
N LYS A 623 -3.98 20.93 13.84
CA LYS A 623 -5.36 21.39 13.58
C LYS A 623 -6.12 21.54 14.92
N LEU A 624 -7.05 22.49 14.97
CA LEU A 624 -7.83 22.75 16.18
C LEU A 624 -8.54 21.45 16.64
N GLY A 625 -8.29 21.00 17.87
CA GLY A 625 -8.85 19.75 18.42
C GLY A 625 -8.11 18.47 18.03
N CYS A 626 -6.91 18.57 17.44
CA CYS A 626 -6.06 17.46 17.04
C CYS A 626 -4.79 17.31 17.87
N LYS A 627 -4.70 17.98 19.03
CA LYS A 627 -3.60 17.75 19.97
C LYS A 627 -3.77 16.37 20.61
N ILE A 628 -2.67 15.69 20.90
CA ILE A 628 -2.74 14.36 21.52
C ILE A 628 -3.43 14.41 22.90
N THR A 629 -3.31 15.54 23.60
CA THR A 629 -4.05 15.82 24.83
C THR A 629 -5.55 15.95 24.59
N ASP A 630 -5.96 16.62 23.50
CA ASP A 630 -7.38 16.79 23.13
C ASP A 630 -8.01 15.44 22.78
N LEU A 631 -7.24 14.56 22.12
CA LEU A 631 -7.64 13.19 21.82
C LEU A 631 -7.92 12.40 23.10
N TRP A 632 -7.06 12.55 24.12
CA TRP A 632 -7.25 11.93 25.43
C TRP A 632 -8.41 12.55 26.23
N ASP A 633 -8.61 13.86 26.14
CA ASP A 633 -9.68 14.58 26.83
C ASP A 633 -11.08 14.12 26.35
N MET A 634 -11.20 13.52 25.16
CA MET A 634 -12.43 12.86 24.70
C MET A 634 -12.70 11.53 25.41
N VAL A 635 -11.65 10.75 25.68
CA VAL A 635 -11.72 9.46 26.37
C VAL A 635 -11.94 9.66 27.86
N ASP A 636 -11.16 10.56 28.47
CA ASP A 636 -11.18 10.84 29.90
C ASP A 636 -11.66 12.27 30.19
N LYS A 637 -12.97 12.47 30.08
CA LYS A 637 -13.60 13.77 30.36
C LYS A 637 -13.46 14.22 31.83
N ARG A 638 -13.16 13.30 32.76
CA ARG A 638 -13.10 13.60 34.19
C ARG A 638 -11.85 14.43 34.54
N ASN A 639 -10.75 14.17 33.85
CA ASN A 639 -9.44 14.75 34.15
C ASN A 639 -9.08 15.98 33.31
N GLN A 640 -10.00 16.50 32.48
CA GLN A 640 -9.77 17.66 31.59
C GLN A 640 -9.20 18.91 32.28
N ARG A 641 -9.49 19.09 33.58
CA ARG A 641 -9.05 20.26 34.37
C ARG A 641 -7.66 20.10 34.98
N ARG A 642 -7.05 18.91 34.91
CA ARG A 642 -5.72 18.64 35.49
C ARG A 642 -4.61 19.01 34.51
N PRO A 643 -3.39 19.31 34.98
CA PRO A 643 -2.24 19.44 34.10
C PRO A 643 -1.93 18.10 33.42
N SER A 644 -1.46 18.14 32.16
CA SER A 644 -1.02 16.97 31.42
C SER A 644 0.24 16.36 32.02
N VAL A 645 0.36 15.03 31.96
CA VAL A 645 1.49 14.27 32.54
C VAL A 645 2.80 14.52 31.79
N CYS A 646 2.77 14.53 30.45
CA CYS A 646 3.96 14.66 29.59
C CYS A 646 4.86 15.87 29.95
N PRO A 647 4.35 17.11 30.08
CA PRO A 647 5.16 18.26 30.51
C PRO A 647 5.70 18.14 31.94
N ILE A 648 4.96 17.53 32.86
CA ILE A 648 5.41 17.34 34.25
C ILE A 648 6.65 16.44 34.25
N LEU A 649 6.58 15.32 33.52
CA LEU A 649 7.68 14.37 33.38
C LEU A 649 8.89 14.97 32.61
N CYS A 650 8.67 15.92 31.70
CA CYS A 650 9.74 16.62 30.99
C CYS A 650 10.48 17.65 31.86
N ARG A 651 9.85 18.23 32.89
CA ARG A 651 10.46 19.30 33.71
C ARG A 651 11.29 18.82 34.91
N GLY A 652 11.03 17.65 35.47
CA GLY A 652 11.80 17.15 36.62
C GLY A 652 11.94 15.62 36.73
N ASN A 653 12.64 15.16 37.78
CA ASN A 653 12.65 13.77 38.22
C ASN A 653 11.43 13.52 39.12
N SER A 654 10.29 13.21 38.50
CA SER A 654 9.06 12.89 39.21
C SER A 654 9.05 11.41 39.60
N TYR A 655 9.30 11.08 40.87
CA TYR A 655 9.07 9.72 41.37
C TYR A 655 7.64 9.28 40.99
N PRO A 656 7.43 8.08 40.42
CA PRO A 656 8.33 6.92 40.29
C PRO A 656 9.18 6.84 39.00
N PHE A 657 9.15 7.84 38.13
CA PHE A 657 9.96 7.88 36.91
C PHE A 657 11.32 8.53 37.16
N ARG A 658 12.39 7.84 36.76
CA ARG A 658 13.76 8.38 36.82
C ARG A 658 14.25 8.74 35.44
N ARG A 659 14.66 9.99 35.25
CA ARG A 659 15.27 10.41 33.98
C ARG A 659 16.68 9.86 33.87
N VAL A 660 16.99 9.24 32.74
CA VAL A 660 18.29 8.59 32.48
C VAL A 660 19.00 9.14 31.24
N PHE A 661 18.28 9.77 30.32
CA PHE A 661 18.84 10.41 29.13
C PHE A 661 18.00 11.62 28.73
N VAL A 662 18.68 12.66 28.23
CA VAL A 662 18.09 13.88 27.68
C VAL A 662 18.98 14.38 26.55
N ASN A 663 18.36 14.76 25.44
CA ASN A 663 18.98 15.61 24.43
C ASN A 663 17.96 16.68 23.95
N GLY A 664 18.25 17.37 22.85
CA GLY A 664 17.44 18.49 22.35
C GLY A 664 15.99 18.14 21.98
N ARG A 665 15.65 16.85 21.86
CA ARG A 665 14.30 16.40 21.46
C ARG A 665 13.76 15.20 22.22
N TYR A 666 14.62 14.29 22.66
CA TYR A 666 14.25 13.03 23.28
C TYR A 666 14.60 13.00 24.76
N ILE A 667 13.68 12.45 25.54
CA ILE A 667 13.86 12.19 26.97
C ILE A 667 13.56 10.71 27.22
N VAL A 668 14.47 10.02 27.90
CA VAL A 668 14.27 8.62 28.31
C VAL A 668 14.06 8.56 29.82
N LEU A 669 12.95 7.96 30.21
CA LEU A 669 12.58 7.69 31.59
C LEU A 669 12.70 6.20 31.87
N ARG A 670 13.38 5.85 32.96
CA ARG A 670 13.42 4.51 33.51
C ARG A 670 12.34 4.35 34.57
N LEU A 671 11.63 3.22 34.53
CA LEU A 671 10.69 2.83 35.57
C LEU A 671 11.46 2.09 36.67
N GLU A 672 11.58 2.69 37.86
CA GLU A 672 12.18 2.02 39.01
C GLU A 672 11.13 1.14 39.68
N ARG A 673 11.29 -0.19 39.59
CA ARG A 673 10.41 -1.12 40.31
C ARG A 673 10.58 -0.88 41.81
N SER A 674 9.68 -0.10 42.41
CA SER A 674 9.65 0.06 43.85
C SER A 674 9.37 -1.30 44.47
N MET A 675 10.40 -1.96 45.00
CA MET A 675 10.22 -2.97 46.03
C MET A 675 9.53 -2.26 47.21
N SER A 676 8.20 -2.32 47.27
CA SER A 676 7.47 -1.92 48.45
C SER A 676 7.82 -2.91 49.57
N VAL A 677 8.76 -2.55 50.43
CA VAL A 677 8.94 -3.22 51.71
C VAL A 677 7.78 -2.76 52.58
N GLU A 678 6.75 -3.58 52.73
CA GLU A 678 5.76 -3.40 53.80
C GLU A 678 6.49 -3.55 55.14
N LEU A 679 6.92 -2.43 55.72
CA LEU A 679 7.30 -2.38 57.12
C LEU A 679 6.01 -2.55 57.93
N LYS A 680 5.67 -3.78 58.30
CA LYS A 680 4.69 -4.04 59.36
C LYS A 680 5.23 -3.38 60.64
N PRO A 681 4.59 -2.33 61.18
CA PRO A 681 5.05 -1.76 62.44
C PRO A 681 4.89 -2.84 63.51
N LYS A 682 6.01 -3.27 64.11
CA LYS A 682 5.96 -4.03 65.36
C LYS A 682 5.38 -3.10 66.41
N ILE A 683 4.17 -3.40 66.86
CA ILE A 683 3.56 -2.79 68.04
C ILE A 683 4.49 -3.13 69.21
N THR A 684 5.29 -2.16 69.67
CA THR A 684 5.97 -2.24 70.95
C THR A 684 4.90 -2.10 72.03
N GLU A 685 4.50 -3.21 72.62
CA GLU A 685 3.75 -3.22 73.87
C GLU A 685 4.62 -2.61 74.96
N HIS A 686 4.26 -1.40 75.40
CA HIS A 686 4.81 -0.82 76.61
C HIS A 686 4.27 -1.60 77.82
N TYR A 687 5.12 -2.42 78.44
CA TYR A 687 4.87 -2.89 79.80
C TYR A 687 5.01 -1.70 80.76
N GLN A 688 3.90 -1.29 81.39
CA GLN A 688 3.92 -0.42 82.57
C GLN A 688 4.32 -1.27 83.78
N PHE A 689 5.35 -0.82 84.49
CA PHE A 689 5.76 -1.32 85.81
C PHE A 689 4.84 -0.78 86.91
#